data_AF-A0A7C2NK80-F1
#
_entry.id   AF-A0A7C2NK80-F1
#
_cell.length_a   1.000
_cell.length_b   1.000
_cell.length_c   1.000
_cell.angle_alpha   90.00
_cell.angle_beta   90.00
_cell.angle_gamma   90.00
#
_symmetry.space_group_name_H-M   'P 1'
#
loop_
_entity.id
_entity.type
_entity.pdbx_description
1 polymer ?
#
loop_
_entity_poly.entity_id
_entity_poly.type
_entity_poly.pdbx_seq_one_letter_code
_entity_poly.pdbx_strand_id
1 'polypeptide(L)'
;MTADARGATRAGAALVARGAALALALLVAAPPASAESPAPPAAAAVPAARAPEPEPEAAPSAAAAAHAPADRRARARAQRDAVARELADLRARLAAAAGADAAALASEASLLETTDGALAQLELALEAAEKALESEADAAPPAAVAALGEPPYGLEDLDGVQDALDAVRARRARRAAAIEVSASELEAAQAELQRLEEARRLAREGLGAAAPDGEDAARRALRLAELESRRAEARRDAVAETLDAAKRDAARLARDEEALAAALARVRGALRVAPEALERALADVDAREGRLARALERARAEAAERQSRLARAQAALDATPPPAAALAAEVSARRTQARVAALQVTLLEEQLGRAKAERELWHDRRRILAREIARRGLRELDARLARTRDALESAARIWDTALDEVRSDARAAREASEKAEAEGSVTAEWREREARSWEEGVAAVEAHLEDLARGRRLVARVAADAEDRLALRGVRGAVEAVALAAAGVWDKELFAVDDRPITFGKLVAGLVLVVLGYLAARGLARLLGHVVRRRSRAAEGGVKAIESLAFYALLVVFVVFALDYVNIPLTAFTLLGGAVAVGVGFGSQTLMSNFISGLILLTERPIQVGDVIEIDGTQGTVDRIGPRSTRIRTFDNVQLIVPNATLIGRNVANWTRSDAMVRATVDVPIGYGADARAVTKLIRRAMEEHGQILERPEPVVLLHELGQNGLVFRASFSVDPRDVAQRGRIASDVRYRIERLFADHGIAVAHAGRPLQGEPPRPLEVRLVERPDKELRAVGAVPDAAGEAASDGEDDGVGP
;
A
#
# COMPACT_ATOMS: atom_id res chain seq x y z
N MET A 1 -9.55 -22.96 -5.20
CA MET A 1 -10.67 -21.99 -5.19
C MET A 1 -10.19 -20.53 -5.12
N THR A 2 -9.07 -20.19 -5.78
CA THR A 2 -8.41 -18.88 -5.66
C THR A 2 -7.86 -18.41 -7.01
N ALA A 3 -8.72 -18.36 -8.02
CA ALA A 3 -8.38 -17.80 -9.34
C ALA A 3 -9.32 -16.68 -9.81
N ASP A 4 -10.43 -16.41 -9.10
CA ASP A 4 -11.52 -15.58 -9.63
C ASP A 4 -11.56 -14.13 -9.12
N ALA A 5 -10.62 -13.72 -8.26
CA ALA A 5 -10.63 -12.38 -7.65
C ALA A 5 -9.95 -11.28 -8.51
N ARG A 6 -9.15 -11.65 -9.52
CA ARG A 6 -8.43 -10.68 -10.38
C ARG A 6 -9.22 -10.25 -11.62
N GLY A 7 -10.30 -10.95 -11.98
CA GLY A 7 -11.17 -10.61 -13.11
C GLY A 7 -12.17 -9.48 -12.79
N ALA A 8 -12.63 -9.40 -11.54
CA ALA A 8 -13.66 -8.45 -11.13
C ALA A 8 -13.15 -7.00 -10.99
N THR A 9 -11.87 -6.79 -10.67
CA THR A 9 -11.28 -5.44 -10.51
C THR A 9 -11.01 -4.73 -11.84
N ARG A 10 -10.67 -5.47 -12.91
CA ARG A 10 -10.53 -4.90 -14.26
C ARG A 10 -11.87 -4.50 -14.89
N ALA A 11 -12.94 -5.25 -14.61
CA ALA A 11 -14.29 -4.92 -15.09
C ALA A 11 -14.88 -3.68 -14.39
N GLY A 12 -14.60 -3.49 -13.09
CA GLY A 12 -15.03 -2.31 -12.34
C GLY A 12 -14.32 -1.02 -12.75
N ALA A 13 -13.01 -1.08 -13.01
CA ALA A 13 -12.22 0.08 -13.45
C ALA A 13 -12.64 0.61 -14.84
N ALA A 14 -13.00 -0.29 -15.76
CA ALA A 14 -13.47 0.08 -17.09
C ALA A 14 -14.85 0.78 -17.08
N LEU A 15 -15.71 0.47 -16.10
CA LEU A 15 -17.03 1.08 -15.96
C LEU A 15 -16.96 2.48 -15.34
N VAL A 16 -16.07 2.68 -14.36
CA VAL A 16 -15.81 3.98 -13.71
C VAL A 16 -15.08 4.94 -14.66
N ALA A 17 -14.12 4.44 -15.45
CA ALA A 17 -13.44 5.23 -16.49
C ALA A 17 -14.41 5.71 -17.60
N ARG A 18 -15.38 4.89 -17.99
CA ARG A 18 -16.43 5.28 -18.94
C ARG A 18 -17.42 6.30 -18.37
N GLY A 19 -17.73 6.23 -17.07
CA GLY A 19 -18.59 7.21 -16.39
C GLY A 19 -17.95 8.58 -16.22
N ALA A 20 -16.65 8.63 -15.89
CA ALA A 20 -15.91 9.88 -15.71
C ALA A 20 -15.63 10.60 -17.04
N ALA A 21 -15.36 9.86 -18.12
CA ALA A 21 -15.15 10.42 -19.46
C ALA A 21 -16.42 11.09 -20.04
N LEU A 22 -17.61 10.59 -19.69
CA LEU A 22 -18.89 11.18 -20.10
C LEU A 22 -19.20 12.47 -19.34
N ALA A 23 -18.78 12.56 -18.07
CA ALA A 23 -18.97 13.75 -17.23
C ALA A 23 -18.04 14.91 -17.62
N LEU A 24 -16.81 14.61 -18.05
CA LEU A 24 -15.87 15.62 -18.55
C LEU A 24 -16.28 16.20 -19.91
N ALA A 25 -16.90 15.38 -20.77
CA ALA A 25 -17.39 15.81 -22.09
C ALA A 25 -18.58 16.79 -22.01
N LEU A 26 -19.33 16.79 -20.91
CA LEU A 26 -20.44 17.72 -20.67
C LEU A 26 -19.99 19.08 -20.10
N LEU A 27 -18.75 19.20 -19.59
CA LEU A 27 -18.24 20.46 -19.02
C LEU A 27 -17.52 21.36 -20.03
N VAL A 28 -17.22 20.87 -21.25
CA VAL A 28 -16.46 21.60 -22.28
C VAL A 28 -17.37 22.27 -23.33
N ALA A 29 -18.69 22.12 -23.22
CA ALA A 29 -19.65 22.78 -24.10
C ALA A 29 -20.24 24.06 -23.47
N ALA A 30 -19.42 25.10 -23.30
CA ALA A 30 -19.90 26.46 -23.06
C ALA A 30 -19.10 27.45 -23.93
N PRO A 31 -19.75 28.39 -24.64
CA PRO A 31 -19.05 29.36 -25.49
C PRO A 31 -18.32 30.41 -24.65
N PRO A 32 -17.23 31.02 -25.15
CA PRO A 32 -16.45 31.98 -24.37
C PRO A 32 -17.21 33.30 -24.24
N ALA A 33 -17.43 33.74 -22.99
CA ALA A 33 -17.83 35.10 -22.68
C ALA A 33 -16.56 35.96 -22.51
N SER A 34 -16.49 37.01 -23.32
CA SER A 34 -15.48 38.07 -23.26
C SER A 34 -15.52 38.79 -21.92
N ALA A 35 -14.38 38.88 -21.24
CA ALA A 35 -14.16 39.90 -20.20
C ALA A 35 -12.66 40.18 -20.06
N GLU A 36 -12.34 41.46 -20.22
CA GLU A 36 -11.01 42.06 -20.08
C GLU A 36 -10.43 41.88 -18.67
N SER A 37 -9.12 41.67 -18.61
CA SER A 37 -8.33 41.66 -17.37
C SER A 37 -7.78 43.07 -17.11
N PRO A 38 -7.97 43.67 -15.92
CA PRO A 38 -7.15 44.79 -15.49
C PRO A 38 -5.93 44.29 -14.70
N ALA A 39 -4.78 44.89 -15.00
CA ALA A 39 -3.50 44.65 -14.32
C ALA A 39 -3.56 45.01 -12.81
N PRO A 40 -2.81 44.32 -11.94
CA PRO A 40 -2.72 44.68 -10.52
C PRO A 40 -1.72 45.84 -10.30
N PRO A 41 -1.94 46.69 -9.27
CA PRO A 41 -1.04 47.78 -8.94
C PRO A 41 0.18 47.31 -8.13
N ALA A 42 1.29 48.02 -8.34
CA ALA A 42 2.55 47.89 -7.62
C ALA A 42 2.54 48.71 -6.30
N ALA A 43 3.08 48.11 -5.23
CA ALA A 43 3.74 48.72 -4.05
C ALA A 43 3.75 47.67 -2.91
N ALA A 44 4.76 47.48 -2.07
CA ALA A 44 6.03 48.17 -1.85
C ALA A 44 7.03 47.20 -1.19
N ALA A 45 8.32 47.46 -1.43
CA ALA A 45 9.46 46.74 -0.90
C ALA A 45 9.71 47.02 0.60
N VAL A 46 10.16 45.99 1.31
CA VAL A 46 10.86 46.06 2.61
C VAL A 46 12.20 45.30 2.44
N PRO A 47 13.35 45.81 2.92
CA PRO A 47 14.66 45.34 2.46
C PRO A 47 15.22 44.16 3.28
N ALA A 48 15.86 43.25 2.53
CA ALA A 48 16.92 42.30 2.85
C ALA A 48 17.20 41.89 4.32
N ALA A 49 16.90 40.62 4.63
CA ALA A 49 17.79 39.77 5.40
C ALA A 49 18.29 38.64 4.46
N ARG A 50 19.60 38.60 4.22
CA ARG A 50 20.30 37.62 3.38
C ARG A 50 20.09 36.21 3.92
N ALA A 51 19.33 35.39 3.20
CA ALA A 51 19.43 33.92 3.25
C ALA A 51 20.47 33.49 2.20
N PRO A 52 21.24 32.42 2.44
CA PRO A 52 22.43 32.09 1.66
C PRO A 52 22.06 31.81 0.20
N GLU A 53 22.90 32.29 -0.73
CA GLU A 53 22.84 31.92 -2.14
C GLU A 53 22.83 30.38 -2.25
N PRO A 54 22.02 29.80 -3.17
CA PRO A 54 22.20 28.40 -3.51
C PRO A 54 23.62 28.28 -4.05
N GLU A 55 24.46 27.51 -3.35
CA GLU A 55 25.74 27.08 -3.89
C GLU A 55 25.50 26.55 -5.31
N PRO A 56 26.37 26.89 -6.28
CA PRO A 56 26.31 26.25 -7.58
C PRO A 56 26.36 24.75 -7.31
N GLU A 57 25.33 24.06 -7.77
CA GLU A 57 25.14 22.62 -7.66
C GLU A 57 26.51 21.95 -7.73
N ALA A 58 27.01 21.51 -6.57
CA ALA A 58 28.32 20.94 -6.48
C ALA A 58 28.37 19.82 -7.51
N ALA A 59 29.33 19.91 -8.43
CA ALA A 59 29.67 18.83 -9.33
C ALA A 59 29.56 17.51 -8.56
N PRO A 60 28.91 16.48 -9.13
CA PRO A 60 28.50 15.29 -8.41
C PRO A 60 29.64 14.83 -7.52
N SER A 61 29.37 14.77 -6.21
CA SER A 61 30.32 14.34 -5.20
C SER A 61 31.15 13.18 -5.74
N ALA A 62 32.48 13.26 -5.60
CA ALA A 62 33.43 12.25 -6.07
C ALA A 62 33.13 10.82 -5.55
N ALA A 63 32.20 10.65 -4.59
CA ALA A 63 31.69 9.37 -4.14
C ALA A 63 30.59 8.75 -5.05
N ALA A 64 29.81 9.56 -5.77
CA ALA A 64 28.83 9.06 -6.77
C ALA A 64 29.51 8.68 -8.10
N ALA A 65 30.70 9.24 -8.37
CA ALA A 65 31.56 8.86 -9.48
C ALA A 65 32.28 7.50 -9.29
N ALA A 66 32.11 6.83 -8.15
CA ALA A 66 32.98 5.72 -7.75
C ALA A 66 32.70 4.35 -8.42
N HIS A 67 31.70 4.20 -9.30
CA HIS A 67 31.42 2.90 -9.92
C HIS A 67 30.90 3.01 -11.36
N ALA A 68 31.72 3.54 -12.27
CA ALA A 68 31.48 3.30 -13.69
C ALA A 68 31.46 1.77 -13.95
N PRO A 69 30.67 1.26 -14.93
CA PRO A 69 30.71 -0.15 -15.32
C PRO A 69 32.14 -0.65 -15.60
N ALA A 70 32.98 0.21 -16.17
CA ALA A 70 34.40 -0.02 -16.37
C ALA A 70 35.16 -0.35 -15.07
N ASP A 71 34.94 0.41 -13.99
CA ASP A 71 35.58 0.16 -12.69
C ASP A 71 35.12 -1.16 -12.07
N ARG A 72 33.82 -1.46 -12.20
CA ARG A 72 33.26 -2.72 -11.70
C ARG A 72 33.76 -3.91 -12.51
N ARG A 73 33.93 -3.76 -13.82
CA ARG A 73 34.52 -4.76 -14.71
C ARG A 73 35.98 -5.04 -14.35
N ALA A 74 36.76 -3.99 -14.06
CA ALA A 74 38.13 -4.14 -13.60
C ALA A 74 38.21 -4.91 -12.26
N ARG A 75 37.26 -4.67 -11.34
CA ARG A 75 37.17 -5.43 -10.08
C ARG A 75 36.78 -6.89 -10.29
N ALA A 76 35.79 -7.16 -11.14
CA ALA A 76 35.38 -8.53 -11.49
C ALA A 76 36.57 -9.30 -12.10
N ARG A 77 37.36 -8.65 -12.96
CA ARG A 77 38.59 -9.21 -13.54
C ARG A 77 39.65 -9.52 -12.50
N ALA A 78 39.89 -8.60 -11.58
CA ALA A 78 40.84 -8.82 -10.49
C ALA A 78 40.42 -9.98 -9.57
N GLN A 79 39.11 -10.13 -9.30
CA GLN A 79 38.57 -11.28 -8.57
C GLN A 79 38.77 -12.58 -9.33
N ARG A 80 38.55 -12.56 -10.64
CA ARG A 80 38.75 -13.71 -11.51
C ARG A 80 40.20 -14.17 -11.56
N ASP A 81 41.14 -13.22 -11.67
CA ASP A 81 42.59 -13.49 -11.60
C ASP A 81 43.02 -14.05 -10.22
N ALA A 82 42.33 -13.67 -9.15
CA ALA A 82 42.53 -14.25 -7.82
C ALA A 82 42.03 -15.70 -7.75
N VAL A 83 40.81 -15.97 -8.26
CA VAL A 83 40.23 -17.33 -8.33
C VAL A 83 41.09 -18.25 -9.20
N ALA A 84 41.61 -17.77 -10.32
CA ALA A 84 42.48 -18.56 -11.20
C ALA A 84 43.79 -18.97 -10.52
N ARG A 85 44.40 -18.07 -9.74
CA ARG A 85 45.61 -18.37 -8.94
C ARG A 85 45.31 -19.40 -7.85
N GLU A 86 44.18 -19.24 -7.17
CA GLU A 86 43.73 -20.16 -6.13
C GLU A 86 43.45 -21.56 -6.69
N LEU A 87 42.76 -21.64 -7.83
CA LEU A 87 42.49 -22.89 -8.54
C LEU A 87 43.78 -23.59 -9.01
N ALA A 88 44.79 -22.83 -9.46
CA ALA A 88 46.08 -23.39 -9.87
C ALA A 88 46.83 -24.02 -8.68
N ASP A 89 46.86 -23.35 -7.53
CA ASP A 89 47.42 -23.90 -6.28
C ASP A 89 46.66 -25.15 -5.82
N LEU A 90 45.33 -25.11 -5.86
CA LEU A 90 44.49 -26.22 -5.45
C LEU A 90 44.64 -27.45 -6.35
N ARG A 91 44.80 -27.27 -7.67
CA ARG A 91 45.13 -28.35 -8.62
C ARG A 91 46.50 -28.97 -8.35
N ALA A 92 47.49 -28.16 -7.98
CA ALA A 92 48.81 -28.66 -7.61
C ALA A 92 48.76 -29.50 -6.33
N ARG A 93 47.99 -29.08 -5.32
CA ARG A 93 47.75 -29.85 -4.09
C ARG A 93 46.96 -31.12 -4.35
N LEU A 94 45.93 -31.06 -5.20
CA LEU A 94 45.13 -32.22 -5.59
C LEU A 94 45.98 -33.30 -6.27
N ALA A 95 46.94 -32.91 -7.12
CA ALA A 95 47.87 -33.84 -7.76
C ALA A 95 48.79 -34.59 -6.76
N ALA A 96 48.97 -34.05 -5.55
CA ALA A 96 49.77 -34.63 -4.49
C ALA A 96 48.94 -35.33 -3.38
N ALA A 97 47.61 -35.26 -3.42
CA ALA A 97 46.72 -35.77 -2.38
C ALA A 97 46.16 -37.18 -2.71
N ALA A 98 45.79 -37.95 -1.69
CA ALA A 98 45.17 -39.27 -1.83
C ALA A 98 44.00 -39.47 -0.84
N GLY A 99 43.04 -40.34 -1.19
CA GLY A 99 41.94 -40.71 -0.31
C GLY A 99 40.91 -39.59 -0.10
N ALA A 100 40.43 -39.42 1.14
CA ALA A 100 39.36 -38.48 1.48
C ALA A 100 39.76 -37.00 1.28
N ASP A 101 41.04 -36.66 1.43
CA ASP A 101 41.54 -35.30 1.20
C ASP A 101 41.53 -34.93 -0.28
N ALA A 102 41.79 -35.89 -1.18
CA ALA A 102 41.69 -35.66 -2.62
C ALA A 102 40.23 -35.37 -3.05
N ALA A 103 39.25 -36.07 -2.46
CA ALA A 103 37.83 -35.81 -2.74
C ALA A 103 37.37 -34.42 -2.27
N ALA A 104 37.83 -33.99 -1.09
CA ALA A 104 37.53 -32.66 -0.55
C ALA A 104 38.15 -31.54 -1.42
N LEU A 105 39.43 -31.69 -1.80
CA LEU A 105 40.11 -30.74 -2.69
C LEU A 105 39.46 -30.69 -4.08
N ALA A 106 39.00 -31.83 -4.61
CA ALA A 106 38.28 -31.86 -5.89
C ALA A 106 36.95 -31.10 -5.83
N SER A 107 36.20 -31.20 -4.72
CA SER A 107 34.97 -30.45 -4.52
C SER A 107 35.22 -28.94 -4.46
N GLU A 108 36.27 -28.50 -3.77
CA GLU A 108 36.64 -27.08 -3.70
C GLU A 108 37.11 -26.55 -5.06
N ALA A 109 37.92 -27.33 -5.80
CA ALA A 109 38.37 -26.98 -7.15
C ALA A 109 37.18 -26.83 -8.12
N SER A 110 36.22 -27.76 -8.10
CA SER A 110 35.01 -27.66 -8.92
C SER A 110 34.20 -26.41 -8.59
N LEU A 111 34.11 -26.03 -7.31
CA LEU A 111 33.37 -24.85 -6.91
C LEU A 111 34.07 -23.55 -7.36
N LEU A 112 35.40 -23.49 -7.27
CA LEU A 112 36.21 -22.39 -7.83
C LEU A 112 36.06 -22.28 -9.35
N GLU A 113 36.02 -23.40 -10.08
CA GLU A 113 35.74 -23.39 -11.53
C GLU A 113 34.37 -22.78 -11.85
N THR A 114 33.32 -23.17 -11.10
CA THR A 114 31.99 -22.55 -11.29
C THR A 114 31.95 -21.08 -10.86
N THR A 115 32.80 -20.67 -9.92
CA THR A 115 32.93 -19.27 -9.48
C THR A 115 33.64 -18.42 -10.55
N ASP A 116 34.70 -18.93 -11.17
CA ASP A 116 35.36 -18.30 -12.33
C ASP A 116 34.35 -18.10 -13.47
N GLY A 117 33.54 -19.12 -13.76
CA GLY A 117 32.46 -19.03 -14.76
C GLY A 117 31.43 -17.94 -14.45
N ALA A 118 31.00 -17.81 -13.18
CA ALA A 118 30.07 -16.77 -12.77
C ALA A 118 30.68 -15.35 -12.88
N LEU A 119 31.94 -15.19 -12.50
CA LEU A 119 32.67 -13.92 -12.67
C LEU A 119 32.88 -13.56 -14.14
N ALA A 120 33.14 -14.54 -15.01
CA ALA A 120 33.22 -14.30 -16.46
C ALA A 120 31.90 -13.82 -17.05
N GLN A 121 30.75 -14.33 -16.57
CA GLN A 121 29.43 -13.83 -16.98
C GLN A 121 29.20 -12.40 -16.50
N LEU A 122 29.63 -12.07 -15.27
CA LEU A 122 29.58 -10.70 -14.76
C LEU A 122 30.43 -9.73 -15.59
N GLU A 123 31.66 -10.12 -15.96
CA GLU A 123 32.51 -9.32 -16.84
C GLU A 123 31.84 -9.04 -18.20
N LEU A 124 31.20 -10.06 -18.80
CA LEU A 124 30.50 -9.94 -20.07
C LEU A 124 29.27 -9.01 -19.95
N ALA A 125 28.51 -9.14 -18.86
CA ALA A 125 27.34 -8.28 -18.60
C ALA A 125 27.76 -6.81 -18.41
N LEU A 126 28.86 -6.57 -17.69
CA LEU A 126 29.41 -5.23 -17.48
C LEU A 126 29.96 -4.62 -18.78
N GLU A 127 30.57 -5.42 -19.66
CA GLU A 127 30.97 -4.96 -21.00
C GLU A 127 29.75 -4.57 -21.85
N ALA A 128 28.67 -5.37 -21.81
CA ALA A 128 27.44 -5.05 -22.51
C ALA A 128 26.80 -3.76 -21.96
N ALA A 129 26.83 -3.55 -20.64
CA ALA A 129 26.34 -2.34 -20.00
C ALA A 129 27.15 -1.10 -20.39
N GLU A 130 28.48 -1.22 -20.48
CA GLU A 130 29.39 -0.17 -20.98
C GLU A 130 29.05 0.23 -22.42
N LYS A 131 28.92 -0.74 -23.33
CA LYS A 131 28.51 -0.50 -24.73
C LYS A 131 27.13 0.15 -24.85
N ALA A 132 26.19 -0.25 -24.00
CA ALA A 132 24.85 0.35 -23.98
C ALA A 132 24.90 1.84 -23.59
N LEU A 133 25.72 2.21 -22.61
CA LEU A 133 25.93 3.59 -22.19
C LEU A 133 26.59 4.45 -23.27
N GLU A 134 27.60 3.93 -23.97
CA GLU A 134 28.23 4.61 -25.11
C GLU A 134 27.20 4.86 -26.22
N SER A 135 26.38 3.85 -26.55
CA SER A 135 25.33 3.97 -27.58
C SER A 135 24.21 4.95 -27.22
N GLU A 136 24.03 5.22 -25.93
CA GLU A 136 23.07 6.21 -25.43
C GLU A 136 23.62 7.64 -25.53
N ALA A 137 24.93 7.83 -25.36
CA ALA A 137 25.59 9.12 -25.54
C ALA A 137 25.58 9.57 -27.02
N ASP A 138 25.77 8.64 -27.95
CA ASP A 138 25.78 8.89 -29.40
C ASP A 138 24.38 8.75 -30.05
N ALA A 139 23.33 9.28 -29.40
CA ALA A 139 21.94 9.13 -29.84
C ALA A 139 21.61 9.88 -31.14
N ALA A 140 22.08 9.36 -32.27
CA ALA A 140 21.68 9.79 -33.60
C ALA A 140 20.20 9.43 -33.87
N PRO A 141 19.45 10.26 -34.61
CA PRO A 141 18.11 9.91 -35.01
C PRO A 141 18.11 8.63 -35.86
N PRO A 142 17.01 7.85 -35.85
CA PRO A 142 16.92 6.65 -36.66
C PRO A 142 17.24 6.94 -38.13
N ALA A 143 18.00 6.05 -38.78
CA ALA A 143 18.50 6.26 -40.15
C ALA A 143 17.39 6.61 -41.16
N ALA A 144 16.20 6.02 -41.02
CA ALA A 144 15.05 6.35 -41.86
C ALA A 144 14.55 7.79 -41.67
N VAL A 145 14.68 8.35 -40.46
CA VAL A 145 14.37 9.78 -40.20
C VAL A 145 15.45 10.67 -40.78
N ALA A 146 16.72 10.28 -40.63
CA ALA A 146 17.86 11.03 -41.17
C ALA A 146 17.90 11.06 -42.70
N ALA A 147 17.37 10.02 -43.36
CA ALA A 147 17.30 9.91 -44.81
C ALA A 147 16.16 10.71 -45.45
N LEU A 148 15.24 11.28 -44.66
CA LEU A 148 14.12 12.07 -45.19
C LEU A 148 14.63 13.41 -45.77
N GLY A 149 14.29 13.66 -47.03
CA GLY A 149 14.51 14.95 -47.68
C GLY A 149 13.51 16.04 -47.27
N GLU A 150 13.47 17.12 -48.06
CA GLU A 150 12.46 18.17 -47.93
C GLU A 150 11.12 17.75 -48.56
N PRO A 151 9.96 18.16 -47.99
CA PRO A 151 8.66 17.87 -48.58
C PRO A 151 8.49 18.52 -49.97
N PRO A 152 7.65 17.96 -50.85
CA PRO A 152 6.69 16.88 -50.63
C PRO A 152 7.32 15.48 -50.66
N TYR A 153 6.82 14.60 -49.80
CA TYR A 153 7.33 13.23 -49.65
C TYR A 153 6.68 12.25 -50.63
N GLY A 154 7.45 11.25 -51.07
CA GLY A 154 7.01 10.19 -51.98
C GLY A 154 6.49 8.93 -51.26
N LEU A 155 6.09 7.92 -52.06
CA LEU A 155 5.66 6.62 -51.55
C LEU A 155 6.82 5.83 -50.90
N GLU A 156 8.05 5.99 -51.41
CA GLU A 156 9.24 5.33 -50.88
C GLU A 156 9.62 5.86 -49.48
N ASP A 157 9.47 7.17 -49.25
CA ASP A 157 9.67 7.80 -47.93
C ASP A 157 8.65 7.28 -46.89
N LEU A 158 7.38 7.17 -47.31
CA LEU A 158 6.30 6.63 -46.47
C LEU A 158 6.60 5.18 -46.06
N ASP A 159 6.92 4.35 -47.05
CA ASP A 159 7.20 2.93 -46.85
C ASP A 159 8.46 2.72 -46.00
N GLY A 160 9.52 3.50 -46.23
CA GLY A 160 10.76 3.42 -45.48
C GLY A 160 10.60 3.78 -44.00
N VAL A 161 9.83 4.83 -43.69
CA VAL A 161 9.56 5.22 -42.30
C VAL A 161 8.62 4.22 -41.61
N GLN A 162 7.60 3.71 -42.31
CA GLN A 162 6.72 2.65 -41.77
C GLN A 162 7.49 1.38 -41.44
N ASP A 163 8.32 0.89 -42.36
CA ASP A 163 9.13 -0.31 -42.15
C ASP A 163 10.09 -0.15 -40.95
N ALA A 164 10.73 1.02 -40.83
CA ALA A 164 11.61 1.31 -39.70
C ALA A 164 10.84 1.35 -38.38
N LEU A 165 9.64 1.95 -38.35
CA LEU A 165 8.78 1.99 -37.18
C LEU A 165 8.36 0.59 -36.73
N ASP A 166 7.90 -0.25 -37.67
CA ASP A 166 7.50 -1.62 -37.39
C ASP A 166 8.68 -2.47 -36.90
N ALA A 167 9.88 -2.27 -37.47
CA ALA A 167 11.10 -2.93 -37.03
C ALA A 167 11.46 -2.54 -35.58
N VAL A 168 11.37 -1.26 -35.22
CA VAL A 168 11.62 -0.79 -33.85
C VAL A 168 10.58 -1.34 -32.88
N ARG A 169 9.30 -1.34 -33.23
CA ARG A 169 8.23 -1.94 -32.42
C ARG A 169 8.45 -3.43 -32.16
N ALA A 170 8.83 -4.18 -33.20
CA ALA A 170 9.15 -5.59 -33.07
C ALA A 170 10.36 -5.83 -32.14
N ARG A 171 11.43 -5.03 -32.26
CA ARG A 171 12.59 -5.09 -31.37
C ARG A 171 12.22 -4.75 -29.93
N ARG A 172 11.39 -3.72 -29.72
CA ARG A 172 10.91 -3.29 -28.41
C ARG A 172 10.08 -4.38 -27.74
N ALA A 173 9.17 -5.03 -28.47
CA ALA A 173 8.39 -6.15 -27.95
C ALA A 173 9.27 -7.34 -27.51
N ARG A 174 10.27 -7.72 -28.33
CA ARG A 174 11.23 -8.78 -27.96
C ARG A 174 12.05 -8.39 -26.72
N ARG A 175 12.50 -7.14 -26.64
CA ARG A 175 13.26 -6.64 -25.49
C ARG A 175 12.41 -6.61 -24.22
N ALA A 176 11.14 -6.24 -24.31
CA ALA A 176 10.21 -6.29 -23.18
C ALA A 176 10.04 -7.71 -22.62
N ALA A 177 9.89 -8.72 -23.49
CA ALA A 177 9.86 -10.12 -23.06
C ALA A 177 11.17 -10.57 -22.41
N ALA A 178 12.33 -10.15 -22.94
CA ALA A 178 13.63 -10.46 -22.35
C ALA A 178 13.83 -9.80 -20.96
N ILE A 179 13.30 -8.59 -20.75
CA ILE A 179 13.30 -7.91 -19.44
C ILE A 179 12.50 -8.71 -18.42
N GLU A 180 11.33 -9.23 -18.80
CA GLU A 180 10.49 -10.05 -17.91
C GLU A 180 11.22 -11.34 -17.48
N VAL A 181 11.87 -12.02 -18.43
CA VAL A 181 12.70 -13.21 -18.14
C VAL A 181 13.86 -12.86 -17.21
N SER A 182 14.61 -11.80 -17.53
CA SER A 182 15.79 -11.38 -16.73
C SER A 182 15.39 -10.91 -15.32
N ALA A 183 14.21 -10.30 -15.16
CA ALA A 183 13.68 -9.90 -13.86
C ALA A 183 13.34 -11.12 -12.99
N SER A 184 12.69 -12.14 -13.56
CA SER A 184 12.42 -13.41 -12.88
C SER A 184 13.72 -14.14 -12.49
N GLU A 185 14.72 -14.14 -13.37
CA GLU A 185 16.04 -14.69 -13.08
C GLU A 185 16.75 -13.93 -11.94
N LEU A 186 16.59 -12.61 -11.86
CA LEU A 186 17.16 -11.81 -10.79
C LEU A 186 16.54 -12.15 -9.43
N GLU A 187 15.21 -12.29 -9.37
CA GLU A 187 14.50 -12.72 -8.15
C GLU A 187 14.99 -14.12 -7.70
N ALA A 188 15.16 -15.05 -8.64
CA ALA A 188 15.68 -16.39 -8.35
C ALA A 188 17.13 -16.35 -7.83
N ALA A 189 17.99 -15.53 -8.44
CA ALA A 189 19.38 -15.37 -8.02
C ALA A 189 19.50 -14.70 -6.64
N GLN A 190 18.63 -13.73 -6.33
CA GLN A 190 18.54 -13.09 -5.01
C GLN A 190 18.11 -14.09 -3.93
N ALA A 191 17.09 -14.91 -4.21
CA ALA A 191 16.64 -15.94 -3.29
C ALA A 191 17.70 -17.02 -3.06
N GLU A 192 18.46 -17.40 -4.09
CA GLU A 192 19.60 -18.32 -3.97
C GLU A 192 20.71 -17.73 -3.09
N LEU A 193 21.09 -16.46 -3.33
CA LEU A 193 22.09 -15.76 -2.53
C LEU A 193 21.70 -15.68 -1.05
N GLN A 194 20.45 -15.33 -0.74
CA GLN A 194 19.96 -15.28 0.64
C GLN A 194 20.08 -16.62 1.37
N ARG A 195 19.69 -17.73 0.71
CA ARG A 195 19.83 -19.08 1.29
C ARG A 195 21.28 -19.45 1.56
N LEU A 196 22.19 -19.11 0.64
CA LEU A 196 23.61 -19.41 0.76
C LEU A 196 24.30 -18.52 1.80
N GLU A 197 23.87 -17.28 1.96
CA GLU A 197 24.34 -16.39 3.04
C GLU A 197 23.90 -16.89 4.42
N GLU A 198 22.68 -17.41 4.55
CA GLU A 198 22.22 -18.09 5.76
C GLU A 198 23.04 -19.36 6.04
N ALA A 199 23.31 -20.19 5.03
CA ALA A 199 24.17 -21.36 5.16
C ALA A 199 25.60 -20.97 5.58
N ARG A 200 26.16 -19.90 5.02
CA ARG A 200 27.45 -19.33 5.41
C ARG A 200 27.45 -18.85 6.87
N ARG A 201 26.37 -18.21 7.32
CA ARG A 201 26.21 -17.80 8.72
C ARG A 201 26.20 -19.00 9.66
N LEU A 202 25.39 -20.02 9.34
CA LEU A 202 25.32 -21.26 10.11
C LEU A 202 26.67 -22.00 10.15
N ALA A 203 27.39 -22.06 9.03
CA ALA A 203 28.72 -22.66 8.98
C ALA A 203 29.74 -21.89 9.85
N ARG A 204 29.64 -20.55 9.89
CA ARG A 204 30.48 -19.71 10.75
C ARG A 204 30.18 -19.91 12.23
N GLU A 205 28.90 -20.01 12.60
CA GLU A 205 28.47 -20.36 13.97
C GLU A 205 28.93 -21.76 14.35
N GLY A 206 28.81 -22.73 13.43
CA GLY A 206 29.29 -24.10 13.62
C GLY A 206 30.79 -24.20 13.87
N LEU A 207 31.60 -23.38 13.19
CA LEU A 207 33.04 -23.26 13.48
C LEU A 207 33.30 -22.69 14.87
N GLY A 208 32.54 -21.69 15.31
CA GLY A 208 32.66 -21.12 16.66
C GLY A 208 32.27 -22.09 17.78
N ALA A 209 31.46 -23.11 17.48
CA ALA A 209 30.99 -24.13 18.42
C ALA A 209 31.71 -25.49 18.30
N ALA A 210 32.67 -25.63 17.38
CA ALA A 210 33.31 -26.91 17.09
C ALA A 210 34.27 -27.36 18.21
N ALA A 211 34.24 -28.65 18.55
CA ALA A 211 35.24 -29.28 19.40
C ALA A 211 36.60 -29.41 18.65
N PRO A 212 37.74 -29.51 19.35
CA PRO A 212 39.08 -29.55 18.72
C PRO A 212 39.21 -30.62 17.63
N ASP A 213 38.61 -31.79 17.82
CA ASP A 213 38.68 -32.92 16.88
C ASP A 213 37.82 -32.72 15.61
N GLY A 214 36.92 -31.73 15.61
CA GLY A 214 36.00 -31.42 14.50
C GLY A 214 36.26 -30.06 13.82
N GLU A 215 37.26 -29.31 14.29
CA GLU A 215 37.51 -27.92 13.85
C GLU A 215 37.87 -27.85 12.35
N ASP A 216 38.67 -28.79 11.84
CA ASP A 216 39.05 -28.84 10.42
C ASP A 216 37.87 -29.15 9.50
N ALA A 217 36.90 -29.94 9.95
CA ALA A 217 35.67 -30.17 9.20
C ALA A 217 34.80 -28.92 9.15
N ALA A 218 34.67 -28.20 10.28
CA ALA A 218 33.93 -26.95 10.36
C ALA A 218 34.57 -25.82 9.54
N ARG A 219 35.90 -25.70 9.53
CA ARG A 219 36.63 -24.75 8.67
C ARG A 219 36.39 -25.03 7.19
N ARG A 220 36.42 -26.30 6.78
CA ARG A 220 36.11 -26.71 5.41
C ARG A 220 34.66 -26.41 5.01
N ALA A 221 33.70 -26.67 5.90
CA ALA A 221 32.29 -26.34 5.65
C ALA A 221 32.07 -24.83 5.46
N LEU A 222 32.68 -24.00 6.31
CA LEU A 222 32.64 -22.54 6.17
C LEU A 222 33.26 -22.09 4.84
N ARG A 223 34.41 -22.67 4.48
CA ARG A 223 35.11 -22.36 3.24
C ARG A 223 34.26 -22.65 2.00
N LEU A 224 33.61 -23.81 1.95
CA LEU A 224 32.69 -24.15 0.85
C LEU A 224 31.50 -23.17 0.78
N ALA A 225 30.88 -22.87 1.92
CA ALA A 225 29.77 -21.92 1.98
C ALA A 225 30.17 -20.49 1.57
N GLU A 226 31.40 -20.06 1.87
CA GLU A 226 31.96 -18.79 1.41
C GLU A 226 32.12 -18.74 -0.11
N LEU A 227 32.62 -19.81 -0.72
CA LEU A 227 32.76 -19.91 -2.18
C LEU A 227 31.39 -20.00 -2.88
N GLU A 228 30.43 -20.73 -2.32
CA GLU A 228 29.05 -20.79 -2.86
C GLU A 228 28.37 -19.43 -2.82
N SER A 229 28.50 -18.71 -1.70
CA SER A 229 27.99 -17.35 -1.54
C SER A 229 28.64 -16.38 -2.53
N ARG A 230 29.96 -16.44 -2.74
CA ARG A 230 30.66 -15.62 -3.75
C ARG A 230 30.18 -15.90 -5.17
N ARG A 231 29.98 -17.17 -5.53
CA ARG A 231 29.44 -17.55 -6.85
C ARG A 231 28.03 -17.00 -7.06
N ALA A 232 27.16 -17.15 -6.06
CA ALA A 232 25.80 -16.66 -6.13
C ALA A 232 25.73 -15.13 -6.21
N GLU A 233 26.62 -14.42 -5.50
CA GLU A 233 26.77 -12.97 -5.59
C GLU A 233 27.15 -12.54 -7.01
N ALA A 234 28.21 -13.13 -7.59
CA ALA A 234 28.63 -12.84 -8.95
C ALA A 234 27.53 -13.12 -9.99
N ARG A 235 26.77 -14.21 -9.82
CA ARG A 235 25.63 -14.55 -10.68
C ARG A 235 24.51 -13.52 -10.56
N ARG A 236 24.13 -13.12 -9.34
CA ARG A 236 23.11 -12.10 -9.10
C ARG A 236 23.50 -10.78 -9.74
N ASP A 237 24.76 -10.37 -9.60
CA ASP A 237 25.26 -9.13 -10.19
C ASP A 237 25.27 -9.20 -11.73
N ALA A 238 25.65 -10.33 -12.31
CA ALA A 238 25.63 -10.52 -13.77
C ALA A 238 24.22 -10.37 -14.35
N VAL A 239 23.23 -10.97 -13.68
CA VAL A 239 21.81 -10.87 -14.08
C VAL A 239 21.29 -9.45 -13.89
N ALA A 240 21.64 -8.78 -12.78
CA ALA A 240 21.26 -7.39 -12.53
C ALA A 240 21.79 -6.43 -13.62
N GLU A 241 23.07 -6.55 -13.98
CA GLU A 241 23.67 -5.74 -15.04
C GLU A 241 23.03 -6.00 -16.41
N THR A 242 22.72 -7.27 -16.70
CA THR A 242 22.04 -7.66 -17.95
C THR A 242 20.63 -7.06 -18.03
N LEU A 243 19.88 -7.09 -16.92
CA LEU A 243 18.55 -6.50 -16.81
C LEU A 243 18.61 -4.98 -16.99
N ASP A 244 19.56 -4.30 -16.36
CA ASP A 244 19.72 -2.86 -16.48
C ASP A 244 20.14 -2.44 -17.90
N ALA A 245 21.06 -3.17 -18.54
CA ALA A 245 21.39 -2.96 -19.94
C ALA A 245 20.17 -3.16 -20.85
N ALA A 246 19.37 -4.20 -20.61
CA ALA A 246 18.15 -4.46 -21.35
C ALA A 246 17.10 -3.33 -21.18
N LYS A 247 16.96 -2.76 -19.98
CA LYS A 247 16.09 -1.61 -19.71
C LYS A 247 16.55 -0.34 -20.44
N ARG A 248 17.86 -0.05 -20.45
CA ARG A 248 18.43 1.09 -21.20
C ARG A 248 18.16 0.95 -22.70
N ASP A 249 18.39 -0.23 -23.26
CA ASP A 249 18.06 -0.53 -24.67
C ASP A 249 16.57 -0.33 -24.96
N ALA A 250 15.69 -0.76 -24.06
CA ALA A 250 14.24 -0.55 -24.22
C ALA A 250 13.85 0.93 -24.21
N ALA A 251 14.49 1.74 -23.36
CA ALA A 251 14.29 3.19 -23.33
C ALA A 251 14.78 3.85 -24.63
N ARG A 252 15.94 3.43 -25.15
CA ARG A 252 16.45 3.87 -26.47
C ARG A 252 15.46 3.53 -27.58
N LEU A 253 14.97 2.29 -27.65
CA LEU A 253 13.98 1.87 -28.64
C LEU A 253 12.65 2.64 -28.53
N ALA A 254 12.25 3.04 -27.32
CA ALA A 254 11.06 3.87 -27.13
C ALA A 254 11.25 5.29 -27.71
N ARG A 255 12.44 5.90 -27.52
CA ARG A 255 12.79 7.18 -28.17
C ARG A 255 12.82 7.06 -29.69
N ASP A 256 13.41 5.99 -30.23
CA ASP A 256 13.44 5.71 -31.68
C ASP A 256 12.02 5.55 -32.24
N GLU A 257 11.13 4.85 -31.52
CA GLU A 257 9.72 4.68 -31.89
C GLU A 257 8.99 6.02 -31.95
N GLU A 258 9.18 6.89 -30.96
CA GLU A 258 8.58 8.22 -30.92
C GLU A 258 9.08 9.10 -32.08
N ALA A 259 10.39 9.10 -32.35
CA ALA A 259 10.98 9.85 -33.46
C ALA A 259 10.45 9.37 -34.82
N LEU A 260 10.34 8.04 -35.02
CA LEU A 260 9.79 7.46 -36.24
C LEU A 260 8.29 7.72 -36.38
N ALA A 261 7.52 7.66 -35.30
CA ALA A 261 6.09 8.00 -35.31
C ALA A 261 5.86 9.49 -35.68
N ALA A 262 6.69 10.40 -35.13
CA ALA A 262 6.65 11.81 -35.49
C ALA A 262 7.05 12.06 -36.95
N ALA A 263 8.08 11.36 -37.44
CA ALA A 263 8.49 11.41 -38.85
C ALA A 263 7.38 10.89 -39.77
N LEU A 264 6.73 9.79 -39.40
CA LEU A 264 5.62 9.21 -40.17
C LEU A 264 4.44 10.17 -40.29
N ALA A 265 4.07 10.85 -39.20
CA ALA A 265 3.03 11.87 -39.22
C ALA A 265 3.39 13.04 -40.16
N ARG A 266 4.65 13.48 -40.18
CA ARG A 266 5.16 14.52 -41.08
C ARG A 266 5.09 14.08 -42.55
N VAL A 267 5.55 12.86 -42.83
CA VAL A 267 5.51 12.25 -44.17
C VAL A 267 4.07 12.18 -44.69
N ARG A 268 3.14 11.69 -43.87
CA ARG A 268 1.72 11.60 -44.22
C ARG A 268 1.08 12.98 -44.45
N GLY A 269 1.47 13.99 -43.69
CA GLY A 269 0.94 15.36 -43.81
C GLY A 269 1.31 16.07 -45.12
N ALA A 270 2.47 15.75 -45.69
CA ALA A 270 2.97 16.33 -46.94
C ALA A 270 3.19 15.29 -48.05
N LEU A 271 2.47 14.15 -47.98
CA LEU A 271 2.57 13.07 -48.95
C LEU A 271 2.03 13.48 -50.32
N ARG A 272 2.83 13.29 -51.36
CA ARG A 272 2.40 13.37 -52.77
C ARG A 272 2.76 12.07 -53.49
N VAL A 273 1.73 11.27 -53.75
CA VAL A 273 1.88 10.02 -54.49
C VAL A 273 1.86 10.32 -55.99
N ALA A 274 3.02 10.21 -56.63
CA ALA A 274 3.13 10.27 -58.08
C ALA A 274 2.41 9.05 -58.70
N PRO A 275 1.49 9.23 -59.67
CA PRO A 275 0.81 8.11 -60.33
C PRO A 275 1.79 7.06 -60.86
N GLU A 276 2.94 7.49 -61.36
CA GLU A 276 4.00 6.65 -61.92
C GLU A 276 4.63 5.71 -60.89
N ALA A 277 4.69 6.09 -59.61
CA ALA A 277 5.25 5.24 -58.57
C ALA A 277 4.37 4.01 -58.30
N LEU A 278 3.05 4.19 -58.36
CA LEU A 278 2.10 3.13 -58.14
C LEU A 278 1.95 2.21 -59.36
N GLU A 279 1.99 2.79 -60.56
CA GLU A 279 2.01 2.00 -61.80
C GLU A 279 3.30 1.17 -61.90
N ARG A 280 4.45 1.69 -61.45
CA ARG A 280 5.69 0.90 -61.34
C ARG A 280 5.53 -0.31 -60.41
N ALA A 281 4.95 -0.11 -59.22
CA ALA A 281 4.72 -1.20 -58.27
C ALA A 281 3.79 -2.29 -58.83
N LEU A 282 2.73 -1.90 -59.55
CA LEU A 282 1.84 -2.84 -60.24
C LEU A 282 2.55 -3.58 -61.38
N ALA A 283 3.34 -2.88 -62.19
CA ALA A 283 4.14 -3.49 -63.26
C ALA A 283 5.16 -4.51 -62.73
N ASP A 284 5.77 -4.23 -61.56
CA ASP A 284 6.68 -5.17 -60.90
C ASP A 284 5.98 -6.45 -60.44
N VAL A 285 4.74 -6.33 -59.93
CA VAL A 285 3.90 -7.47 -59.56
C VAL A 285 3.51 -8.28 -60.79
N ASP A 286 3.09 -7.65 -61.88
CA ASP A 286 2.73 -8.32 -63.14
C ASP A 286 3.95 -9.04 -63.76
N ALA A 287 5.11 -8.38 -63.77
CA ALA A 287 6.35 -8.99 -64.24
C ALA A 287 6.73 -10.21 -63.40
N ARG A 288 6.49 -10.16 -62.09
CA ARG A 288 6.73 -11.27 -61.17
C ARG A 288 5.74 -12.41 -61.38
N GLU A 289 4.44 -12.12 -61.55
CA GLU A 289 3.42 -13.10 -61.89
C GLU A 289 3.81 -13.87 -63.15
N GLY A 290 4.24 -13.16 -64.20
CA GLY A 290 4.71 -13.78 -65.44
C GLY A 290 5.97 -14.63 -65.27
N ARG A 291 6.92 -14.23 -64.42
CA ARG A 291 8.12 -15.03 -64.10
C ARG A 291 7.74 -16.31 -63.33
N LEU A 292 6.87 -16.21 -62.33
CA LEU A 292 6.39 -17.34 -61.53
C LEU A 292 5.59 -18.33 -62.37
N ALA A 293 4.70 -17.86 -63.25
CA ALA A 293 3.93 -18.71 -64.14
C ALA A 293 4.85 -19.54 -65.07
N ARG A 294 5.87 -18.91 -65.68
CA ARG A 294 6.86 -19.63 -66.51
C ARG A 294 7.72 -20.58 -65.69
N ALA A 295 8.09 -20.20 -64.46
CA ALA A 295 8.84 -21.08 -63.56
C ALA A 295 8.02 -22.31 -63.16
N LEU A 296 6.73 -22.13 -62.86
CA LEU A 296 5.81 -23.20 -62.51
C LEU A 296 5.64 -24.21 -63.65
N GLU A 297 5.46 -23.75 -64.89
CA GLU A 297 5.37 -24.65 -66.04
C GLU A 297 6.65 -25.47 -66.26
N ARG A 298 7.83 -24.85 -66.08
CA ARG A 298 9.12 -25.57 -66.11
C ARG A 298 9.23 -26.58 -64.97
N ALA A 299 8.89 -26.19 -63.74
CA ALA A 299 8.94 -27.07 -62.58
C ALA A 299 7.99 -28.27 -62.72
N ARG A 300 6.80 -28.08 -63.30
CA ARG A 300 5.85 -29.18 -63.60
C ARG A 300 6.43 -30.17 -64.61
N ALA A 301 7.05 -29.67 -65.68
CA ALA A 301 7.71 -30.52 -66.67
C ALA A 301 8.88 -31.30 -66.05
N GLU A 302 9.72 -30.62 -65.25
CA GLU A 302 10.85 -31.25 -64.54
C GLU A 302 10.39 -32.29 -63.51
N ALA A 303 9.34 -32.00 -62.75
CA ALA A 303 8.76 -32.93 -61.78
C ALA A 303 8.20 -34.19 -62.48
N ALA A 304 7.50 -34.04 -63.61
CA ALA A 304 7.00 -35.16 -64.40
C ALA A 304 8.16 -36.02 -64.96
N GLU A 305 9.23 -35.39 -65.42
CA GLU A 305 10.42 -36.09 -65.90
C GLU A 305 11.13 -36.86 -64.77
N ARG A 306 11.39 -36.20 -63.62
CA ARG A 306 12.02 -36.82 -62.44
C ARG A 306 11.18 -38.00 -61.92
N GLN A 307 9.85 -37.87 -61.94
CA GLN A 307 8.93 -38.96 -61.57
C GLN A 307 9.02 -40.15 -62.53
N SER A 308 9.10 -39.90 -63.84
CA SER A 308 9.29 -40.96 -64.84
C SER A 308 10.67 -41.62 -64.76
N ARG A 309 11.71 -40.89 -64.39
CA ARG A 309 13.05 -41.46 -64.11
C ARG A 309 13.03 -42.33 -62.86
N LEU A 310 12.37 -41.91 -61.78
CA LEU A 310 12.16 -42.71 -60.58
C LEU A 310 11.42 -44.01 -60.88
N ALA A 311 10.32 -43.96 -61.64
CA ALA A 311 9.55 -45.15 -62.00
C ALA A 311 10.40 -46.18 -62.77
N ARG A 312 11.25 -45.70 -63.69
CA ARG A 312 12.19 -46.56 -64.43
C ARG A 312 13.27 -47.17 -63.52
N ALA A 313 13.87 -46.38 -62.63
CA ALA A 313 14.86 -46.87 -61.68
C ALA A 313 14.26 -47.90 -60.71
N GLN A 314 13.04 -47.67 -60.23
CA GLN A 314 12.32 -48.61 -59.37
C GLN A 314 12.04 -49.93 -60.10
N ALA A 315 11.55 -49.89 -61.34
CA ALA A 315 11.33 -51.10 -62.13
C ALA A 315 12.65 -51.88 -62.38
N ALA A 316 13.77 -51.19 -62.58
CA ALA A 316 15.08 -51.83 -62.73
C ALA A 316 15.56 -52.50 -61.43
N LEU A 317 15.32 -51.88 -60.27
CA LEU A 317 15.62 -52.46 -58.96
C LEU A 317 14.75 -53.69 -58.69
N ASP A 318 13.44 -53.61 -58.96
CA ASP A 318 12.50 -54.71 -58.74
C ASP A 318 12.81 -55.94 -59.62
N ALA A 319 13.41 -55.72 -60.79
CA ALA A 319 13.84 -56.79 -61.70
C ALA A 319 15.20 -57.42 -61.32
N THR A 320 15.96 -56.83 -60.39
CA THR A 320 17.33 -57.26 -60.05
C THR A 320 17.38 -58.00 -58.71
N PRO A 321 17.83 -59.28 -58.64
CA PRO A 321 17.96 -60.00 -57.38
C PRO A 321 19.07 -59.41 -56.48
N PRO A 322 18.91 -59.46 -55.14
CA PRO A 322 19.88 -58.87 -54.22
C PRO A 322 21.23 -59.63 -54.17
N PRO A 323 22.36 -58.92 -53.92
CA PRO A 323 22.47 -57.53 -53.50
C PRO A 323 22.56 -56.53 -54.67
N ALA A 324 21.71 -55.48 -54.64
CA ALA A 324 21.63 -54.42 -55.65
C ALA A 324 21.87 -53.02 -55.04
N ALA A 325 22.91 -52.89 -54.21
CA ALA A 325 23.15 -51.69 -53.39
C ALA A 325 23.27 -50.38 -54.22
N ALA A 326 23.89 -50.42 -55.40
CA ALA A 326 24.01 -49.27 -56.29
C ALA A 326 22.63 -48.82 -56.84
N LEU A 327 21.80 -49.76 -57.29
CA LEU A 327 20.44 -49.49 -57.77
C LEU A 327 19.52 -49.02 -56.63
N ALA A 328 19.68 -49.55 -55.42
CA ALA A 328 18.94 -49.10 -54.25
C ALA A 328 19.29 -47.65 -53.88
N ALA A 329 20.58 -47.27 -53.95
CA ALA A 329 21.03 -45.90 -53.76
C ALA A 329 20.55 -44.96 -54.89
N GLU A 330 20.57 -45.41 -56.15
CA GLU A 330 19.97 -44.68 -57.27
C GLU A 330 18.49 -44.40 -57.02
N VAL A 331 17.70 -45.42 -56.67
CA VAL A 331 16.27 -45.26 -56.40
C VAL A 331 16.03 -44.28 -55.24
N SER A 332 16.83 -44.33 -54.17
CA SER A 332 16.73 -43.34 -53.07
C SER A 332 16.96 -41.92 -53.57
N ALA A 333 18.07 -41.69 -54.28
CA ALA A 333 18.41 -40.39 -54.83
C ALA A 333 17.35 -39.87 -55.80
N ARG A 334 16.84 -40.72 -56.70
CA ARG A 334 15.76 -40.37 -57.64
C ARG A 334 14.45 -40.06 -56.93
N ARG A 335 14.15 -40.77 -55.83
CA ARG A 335 12.97 -40.52 -55.00
C ARG A 335 13.05 -39.15 -54.34
N THR A 336 14.20 -38.80 -53.81
CA THR A 336 14.47 -37.48 -53.24
C THR A 336 14.37 -36.40 -54.32
N GLN A 337 14.97 -36.58 -55.50
CA GLN A 337 14.85 -35.65 -56.64
C GLN A 337 13.39 -35.39 -57.03
N ALA A 338 12.57 -36.45 -57.11
CA ALA A 338 11.16 -36.34 -57.45
C ALA A 338 10.34 -35.63 -56.35
N ARG A 339 10.60 -35.94 -55.08
CA ARG A 339 9.97 -35.26 -53.93
C ARG A 339 10.27 -33.77 -53.90
N VAL A 340 11.54 -33.40 -54.06
CA VAL A 340 11.97 -31.98 -54.06
C VAL A 340 11.37 -31.23 -55.23
N ALA A 341 11.29 -31.84 -56.42
CA ALA A 341 10.64 -31.20 -57.57
C ALA A 341 9.13 -31.04 -57.38
N ALA A 342 8.45 -32.02 -56.78
CA ALA A 342 7.03 -31.89 -56.42
C ALA A 342 6.81 -30.76 -55.40
N LEU A 343 7.68 -30.66 -54.38
CA LEU A 343 7.67 -29.57 -53.42
C LEU A 343 7.83 -28.21 -54.11
N GLN A 344 8.80 -28.07 -55.02
CA GLN A 344 9.01 -26.83 -55.79
C GLN A 344 7.76 -26.42 -56.58
N VAL A 345 7.04 -27.37 -57.19
CA VAL A 345 5.76 -27.10 -57.86
C VAL A 345 4.74 -26.51 -56.88
N THR A 346 4.53 -27.15 -55.73
CA THR A 346 3.59 -26.65 -54.70
C THR A 346 3.97 -25.25 -54.22
N LEU A 347 5.25 -25.02 -53.93
CA LEU A 347 5.73 -23.71 -53.48
C LEU A 347 5.50 -22.62 -54.53
N LEU A 348 5.74 -22.92 -55.82
CA LEU A 348 5.52 -21.99 -56.93
C LEU A 348 4.03 -21.71 -57.18
N GLU A 349 3.16 -22.71 -57.00
CA GLU A 349 1.69 -22.52 -57.08
C GLU A 349 1.20 -21.55 -56.00
N GLU A 350 1.65 -21.72 -54.76
CA GLU A 350 1.34 -20.81 -53.66
C GLU A 350 1.90 -19.41 -53.88
N GLN A 351 3.16 -19.28 -54.33
CA GLN A 351 3.78 -17.99 -54.67
C GLN A 351 3.01 -17.27 -55.77
N LEU A 352 2.57 -17.98 -56.81
CA LEU A 352 1.78 -17.41 -57.89
C LEU A 352 0.40 -16.96 -57.41
N GLY A 353 -0.26 -17.74 -56.56
CA GLY A 353 -1.52 -17.37 -55.91
C GLY A 353 -1.37 -16.09 -55.07
N ARG A 354 -0.28 -15.97 -54.30
CA ARG A 354 0.03 -14.77 -53.52
C ARG A 354 0.33 -13.55 -54.39
N ALA A 355 1.11 -13.70 -55.46
CA ALA A 355 1.39 -12.59 -56.38
C ALA A 355 0.11 -11.98 -56.96
N LYS A 356 -0.89 -12.81 -57.30
CA LYS A 356 -2.22 -12.34 -57.74
C LYS A 356 -2.96 -11.58 -56.63
N ALA A 357 -2.91 -12.07 -55.40
CA ALA A 357 -3.52 -11.39 -54.25
C ALA A 357 -2.81 -10.06 -53.93
N GLU A 358 -1.50 -9.98 -54.10
CA GLU A 358 -0.75 -8.74 -53.93
C GLU A 358 -1.16 -7.67 -54.95
N ARG A 359 -1.48 -8.04 -56.19
CA ARG A 359 -2.00 -7.09 -57.18
C ARG A 359 -3.29 -6.43 -56.70
N GLU A 360 -4.23 -7.23 -56.18
CA GLU A 360 -5.47 -6.71 -55.59
C GLU A 360 -5.19 -5.78 -54.39
N LEU A 361 -4.21 -6.12 -53.54
CA LEU A 361 -3.80 -5.27 -52.42
C LEU A 361 -3.22 -3.92 -52.89
N TRP A 362 -2.43 -3.90 -53.95
CA TRP A 362 -1.93 -2.65 -54.53
C TRP A 362 -3.06 -1.80 -55.14
N HIS A 363 -4.07 -2.42 -55.75
CA HIS A 363 -5.28 -1.72 -56.18
C HIS A 363 -6.08 -1.15 -54.99
N ASP A 364 -6.22 -1.90 -53.90
CA ASP A 364 -6.85 -1.39 -52.68
C ASP A 364 -6.04 -0.23 -52.10
N ARG A 365 -4.71 -0.35 -52.03
CA ARG A 365 -3.80 0.71 -51.57
C ARG A 365 -3.95 1.97 -52.40
N ARG A 366 -4.06 1.86 -53.73
CA ARG A 366 -4.37 2.98 -54.65
C ARG A 366 -5.58 3.76 -54.19
N ARG A 367 -6.69 3.05 -53.96
CA ARG A 367 -7.98 3.62 -53.57
C ARG A 367 -7.91 4.21 -52.15
N ILE A 368 -7.12 3.58 -51.26
CA ILE A 368 -6.76 4.07 -49.92
C ILE A 368 -5.78 5.25 -49.96
N LEU A 369 -5.12 5.59 -51.06
CA LEU A 369 -4.32 6.81 -51.16
C LEU A 369 -5.08 7.91 -51.91
N ALA A 370 -5.90 7.53 -52.91
CA ALA A 370 -6.71 8.42 -53.74
C ALA A 370 -7.99 8.98 -53.08
N ARG A 371 -8.42 8.44 -51.93
CA ARG A 371 -9.63 8.89 -51.18
C ARG A 371 -10.96 8.38 -51.74
N GLU A 372 -10.89 7.24 -52.42
CA GLU A 372 -12.04 6.66 -53.13
C GLU A 372 -12.85 5.65 -52.28
N ILE A 373 -12.30 5.15 -51.17
CA ILE A 373 -13.00 4.18 -50.30
C ILE A 373 -13.75 4.90 -49.16
N ALA A 374 -15.07 4.69 -49.08
CA ALA A 374 -15.89 5.17 -47.97
C ALA A 374 -15.56 4.45 -46.64
N ARG A 375 -15.87 5.09 -45.50
CA ARG A 375 -15.52 4.58 -44.16
C ARG A 375 -16.02 3.17 -43.85
N ARG A 376 -17.21 2.80 -44.33
CA ARG A 376 -17.76 1.43 -44.20
C ARG A 376 -16.89 0.41 -44.95
N GLY A 377 -16.52 0.74 -46.19
CA GLY A 377 -15.63 -0.09 -47.01
C GLY A 377 -14.22 -0.22 -46.42
N LEU A 378 -13.71 0.81 -45.72
CA LEU A 378 -12.43 0.74 -45.01
C LEU A 378 -12.45 -0.27 -43.85
N ARG A 379 -13.56 -0.39 -43.11
CA ARG A 379 -13.70 -1.39 -42.03
C ARG A 379 -13.79 -2.82 -42.57
N GLU A 380 -14.50 -3.01 -43.68
CA GLU A 380 -14.60 -4.31 -44.35
C GLU A 380 -13.24 -4.74 -44.91
N LEU A 381 -12.49 -3.78 -45.47
CA LEU A 381 -11.12 -3.96 -45.93
C LEU A 381 -10.17 -4.30 -44.78
N ASP A 382 -10.21 -3.55 -43.67
CA ASP A 382 -9.39 -3.81 -42.48
C ASP A 382 -9.61 -5.22 -41.92
N ALA A 383 -10.88 -5.65 -41.80
CA ALA A 383 -11.21 -7.01 -41.39
C ALA A 383 -10.69 -8.08 -42.37
N ARG A 384 -10.66 -7.79 -43.68
CA ARG A 384 -10.06 -8.68 -44.68
C ARG A 384 -8.53 -8.73 -44.55
N LEU A 385 -7.88 -7.57 -44.37
CA LEU A 385 -6.43 -7.47 -44.18
C LEU A 385 -5.98 -8.20 -42.92
N ALA A 386 -6.73 -8.12 -41.82
CA ALA A 386 -6.47 -8.89 -40.60
C ALA A 386 -6.50 -10.40 -40.87
N ARG A 387 -7.54 -10.92 -41.53
CA ARG A 387 -7.62 -12.35 -41.91
C ARG A 387 -6.47 -12.77 -42.82
N THR A 388 -6.10 -11.94 -43.78
CA THR A 388 -4.96 -12.22 -44.67
C THR A 388 -3.64 -12.24 -43.91
N ARG A 389 -3.44 -11.31 -42.96
CA ARG A 389 -2.26 -11.28 -42.08
C ARG A 389 -2.15 -12.57 -41.27
N ASP A 390 -3.23 -12.97 -40.60
CA ASP A 390 -3.27 -14.18 -39.79
C ASP A 390 -3.00 -15.45 -40.62
N ALA A 391 -3.53 -15.51 -41.84
CA ALA A 391 -3.29 -16.61 -42.77
C ALA A 391 -1.82 -16.67 -43.21
N LEU A 392 -1.21 -15.54 -43.55
CA LEU A 392 0.21 -15.47 -43.94
C LEU A 392 1.15 -15.80 -42.78
N GLU A 393 0.83 -15.36 -41.56
CA GLU A 393 1.59 -15.73 -40.37
C GLU A 393 1.48 -17.22 -40.05
N SER A 394 0.28 -17.79 -40.21
CA SER A 394 0.08 -19.23 -40.01
C SER A 394 0.84 -20.04 -41.05
N ALA A 395 0.81 -19.64 -42.33
CA ALA A 395 1.59 -20.28 -43.38
C ALA A 395 3.11 -20.18 -43.12
N ALA A 396 3.59 -19.00 -42.67
CA ALA A 396 5.00 -18.83 -42.32
C ALA A 396 5.43 -19.77 -41.20
N ARG A 397 4.64 -19.94 -40.13
CA ARG A 397 4.95 -20.88 -39.04
C ARG A 397 5.02 -22.33 -39.51
N ILE A 398 4.11 -22.74 -40.40
CA ILE A 398 4.08 -24.10 -40.97
C ILE A 398 5.36 -24.34 -41.79
N TRP A 399 5.70 -23.42 -42.68
CA TRP A 399 6.86 -23.57 -43.54
C TRP A 399 8.21 -23.41 -42.81
N ASP A 400 8.25 -22.65 -41.72
CA ASP A 400 9.44 -22.57 -40.86
C ASP A 400 9.73 -23.93 -40.18
N THR A 401 8.68 -24.60 -39.70
CA THR A 401 8.78 -25.96 -39.15
C THR A 401 9.23 -26.95 -40.23
N ALA A 402 8.65 -26.88 -41.42
CA ALA A 402 9.03 -27.73 -42.55
C ALA A 402 10.48 -27.47 -43.01
N LEU A 403 10.95 -26.22 -42.94
CA LEU A 403 12.34 -25.87 -43.27
C LEU A 403 13.32 -26.57 -42.31
N ASP A 404 13.01 -26.63 -41.01
CA ASP A 404 13.85 -27.32 -40.03
C ASP A 404 13.94 -28.83 -40.30
N GLU A 405 12.83 -29.46 -40.69
CA GLU A 405 12.79 -30.86 -41.13
C GLU A 405 13.66 -31.08 -42.37
N VAL A 406 13.47 -30.26 -43.42
CA VAL A 406 14.24 -30.36 -44.68
C VAL A 406 15.73 -30.10 -44.45
N ARG A 407 16.09 -29.15 -43.56
CA ARG A 407 17.49 -28.91 -43.18
C ARG A 407 18.09 -30.08 -42.42
N SER A 408 17.30 -30.75 -41.57
CA SER A 408 17.74 -31.96 -40.89
C SER A 408 18.04 -33.09 -41.87
N ASP A 409 17.15 -33.31 -42.83
CA ASP A 409 17.33 -34.31 -43.89
C ASP A 409 18.53 -33.97 -44.80
N ALA A 410 18.72 -32.69 -45.14
CA ALA A 410 19.88 -32.23 -45.89
C ALA A 410 21.20 -32.52 -45.18
N ARG A 411 21.28 -32.25 -43.86
CA ARG A 411 22.47 -32.58 -43.04
C ARG A 411 22.72 -34.09 -43.01
N ALA A 412 21.69 -34.90 -42.76
CA ALA A 412 21.82 -36.35 -42.73
C ALA A 412 22.26 -36.92 -44.08
N ALA A 413 21.73 -36.41 -45.20
CA ALA A 413 22.13 -36.82 -46.54
C ALA A 413 23.58 -36.40 -46.86
N ARG A 414 24.01 -35.22 -46.39
CA ARG A 414 25.39 -34.73 -46.53
C ARG A 414 26.38 -35.62 -45.80
N GLU A 415 26.13 -35.91 -44.52
CA GLU A 415 26.96 -36.83 -43.72
C GLU A 415 27.04 -38.22 -44.35
N ALA A 416 25.90 -38.72 -44.87
CA ALA A 416 25.84 -40.00 -45.56
C ALA A 416 26.62 -40.02 -46.88
N SER A 417 26.68 -38.89 -47.59
CA SER A 417 27.49 -38.72 -48.81
C SER A 417 28.98 -38.73 -48.47
N GLU A 418 29.40 -37.95 -47.48
CA GLU A 418 30.81 -37.83 -47.07
C GLU A 418 31.34 -39.18 -46.56
N LYS A 419 30.53 -39.92 -45.81
CA LYS A 419 30.87 -41.28 -45.38
C LYS A 419 31.02 -42.24 -46.57
N ALA A 420 30.09 -42.23 -47.52
CA ALA A 420 30.15 -43.10 -48.69
C ALA A 420 31.37 -42.80 -49.58
N GLU A 421 31.77 -41.54 -49.68
CA GLU A 421 32.98 -41.11 -50.39
C GLU A 421 34.25 -41.57 -49.68
N ALA A 422 34.34 -41.37 -48.36
CA ALA A 422 35.49 -41.81 -47.55
C ALA A 422 35.70 -43.34 -47.60
N GLU A 423 34.62 -44.11 -47.70
CA GLU A 423 34.64 -45.57 -47.81
C GLU A 423 34.87 -46.08 -49.25
N GLY A 424 34.91 -45.19 -50.25
CA GLY A 424 35.01 -45.59 -51.67
C GLY A 424 33.79 -46.40 -52.16
N SER A 425 32.62 -46.17 -51.58
CA SER A 425 31.40 -46.94 -51.86
C SER A 425 30.88 -46.71 -53.28
N VAL A 426 30.39 -47.77 -53.92
CA VAL A 426 29.68 -47.69 -55.22
C VAL A 426 28.43 -46.78 -55.15
N THR A 427 27.96 -46.46 -53.94
CA THR A 427 26.81 -45.57 -53.73
C THR A 427 27.16 -44.09 -53.61
N ALA A 428 28.45 -43.72 -53.55
CA ALA A 428 28.90 -42.36 -53.25
C ALA A 428 28.30 -41.30 -54.19
N GLU A 429 28.31 -41.55 -55.50
CA GLU A 429 27.75 -40.62 -56.50
C GLU A 429 26.24 -40.38 -56.28
N TRP A 430 25.49 -41.43 -55.96
CA TRP A 430 24.05 -41.32 -55.73
C TRP A 430 23.74 -40.61 -54.42
N ARG A 431 24.54 -40.84 -53.37
CA ARG A 431 24.42 -40.11 -52.09
C ARG A 431 24.74 -38.63 -52.24
N GLU A 432 25.73 -38.27 -53.06
CA GLU A 432 26.03 -36.87 -53.36
C GLU A 432 24.88 -36.19 -54.13
N ARG A 433 24.27 -36.89 -55.11
CA ARG A 433 23.08 -36.41 -55.83
C ARG A 433 21.86 -36.26 -54.90
N GLU A 434 21.70 -37.14 -53.93
CA GLU A 434 20.65 -37.06 -52.90
C GLU A 434 20.86 -35.86 -51.98
N ALA A 435 22.08 -35.64 -51.47
CA ALA A 435 22.43 -34.48 -50.65
C ALA A 435 22.17 -33.16 -51.39
N ARG A 436 22.64 -33.04 -52.64
CA ARG A 436 22.36 -31.86 -53.48
C ARG A 436 20.87 -31.61 -53.69
N SER A 437 20.07 -32.67 -53.83
CA SER A 437 18.62 -32.52 -54.00
C SER A 437 17.96 -31.95 -52.75
N TRP A 438 18.40 -32.36 -51.56
CA TRP A 438 17.91 -31.77 -50.32
C TRP A 438 18.34 -30.31 -50.14
N GLU A 439 19.56 -29.96 -50.52
CA GLU A 439 20.03 -28.56 -50.55
C GLU A 439 19.17 -27.69 -51.49
N GLU A 440 18.80 -28.19 -52.68
CA GLU A 440 17.82 -27.54 -53.58
C GLU A 440 16.46 -27.33 -52.89
N GLY A 441 16.01 -28.30 -52.08
CA GLY A 441 14.78 -28.24 -51.30
C GLY A 441 14.83 -27.16 -50.21
N VAL A 442 15.93 -27.08 -49.45
CA VAL A 442 16.16 -26.04 -48.44
C VAL A 442 16.04 -24.65 -49.09
N ALA A 443 16.78 -24.41 -50.19
CA ALA A 443 16.78 -23.14 -50.88
C ALA A 443 15.38 -22.75 -51.42
N ALA A 444 14.60 -23.73 -51.88
CA ALA A 444 13.24 -23.50 -52.37
C ALA A 444 12.29 -23.05 -51.23
N VAL A 445 12.36 -23.69 -50.07
CA VAL A 445 11.54 -23.33 -48.90
C VAL A 445 11.97 -21.97 -48.32
N GLU A 446 13.27 -21.68 -48.26
CA GLU A 446 13.77 -20.37 -47.84
C GLU A 446 13.26 -19.24 -48.74
N ALA A 447 13.35 -19.40 -50.07
CA ALA A 447 12.80 -18.45 -51.03
C ALA A 447 11.27 -18.26 -50.88
N HIS A 448 10.56 -19.33 -50.48
CA HIS A 448 9.13 -19.25 -50.20
C HIS A 448 8.82 -18.48 -48.90
N LEU A 449 9.60 -18.65 -47.84
CA LEU A 449 9.47 -17.88 -46.61
C LEU A 449 9.76 -16.39 -46.84
N GLU A 450 10.72 -16.06 -47.70
CA GLU A 450 10.98 -14.68 -48.11
C GLU A 450 9.79 -14.05 -48.87
N ASP A 451 9.14 -14.82 -49.74
CA ASP A 451 7.92 -14.41 -50.43
C ASP A 451 6.75 -14.18 -49.43
N LEU A 452 6.56 -15.07 -48.46
CA LEU A 452 5.60 -14.88 -47.37
C LEU A 452 5.89 -13.61 -46.55
N ALA A 453 7.16 -13.36 -46.23
CA ALA A 453 7.57 -12.15 -45.52
C ALA A 453 7.28 -10.88 -46.32
N ARG A 454 7.46 -10.91 -47.64
CA ARG A 454 7.10 -9.81 -48.55
C ARG A 454 5.60 -9.53 -48.52
N GLY A 455 4.77 -10.56 -48.67
CA GLY A 455 3.31 -10.43 -48.62
C GLY A 455 2.83 -9.84 -47.29
N ARG A 456 3.40 -10.29 -46.16
CA ARG A 456 3.07 -9.74 -44.83
C ARG A 456 3.40 -8.25 -44.71
N ARG A 457 4.57 -7.83 -45.20
CA ARG A 457 4.95 -6.39 -45.22
C ARG A 457 3.95 -5.56 -46.02
N LEU A 458 3.55 -6.04 -47.20
CA LEU A 458 2.55 -5.33 -48.00
C LEU A 458 1.20 -5.23 -47.27
N VAL A 459 0.70 -6.33 -46.69
CA VAL A 459 -0.55 -6.33 -45.92
C VAL A 459 -0.48 -5.37 -44.73
N ALA A 460 0.65 -5.32 -44.01
CA ALA A 460 0.87 -4.40 -42.90
C ALA A 460 0.83 -2.93 -43.37
N ARG A 461 1.50 -2.59 -44.47
CA ARG A 461 1.47 -1.24 -45.06
C ARG A 461 0.07 -0.82 -45.46
N VAL A 462 -0.67 -1.67 -46.19
CA VAL A 462 -2.04 -1.37 -46.61
C VAL A 462 -2.98 -1.23 -45.41
N ALA A 463 -2.79 -2.04 -44.36
CA ALA A 463 -3.55 -1.94 -43.12
C ALA A 463 -3.27 -0.62 -42.39
N ALA A 464 -2.00 -0.22 -42.29
CA ALA A 464 -1.62 1.05 -41.68
C ALA A 464 -2.24 2.25 -42.45
N ASP A 465 -2.20 2.21 -43.78
CA ASP A 465 -2.82 3.25 -44.62
C ASP A 465 -4.36 3.31 -44.42
N ALA A 466 -5.01 2.15 -44.23
CA ALA A 466 -6.44 2.07 -43.93
C ALA A 466 -6.77 2.58 -42.52
N GLU A 467 -5.96 2.21 -41.53
CA GLU A 467 -6.10 2.61 -40.12
C GLU A 467 -5.96 4.13 -39.95
N ASP A 468 -4.98 4.76 -40.61
CA ASP A 468 -4.82 6.21 -40.58
C ASP A 468 -6.07 6.94 -41.07
N ARG A 469 -6.71 6.41 -42.12
CA ARG A 469 -7.95 6.98 -42.63
C ARG A 469 -9.12 6.78 -41.69
N LEU A 470 -9.14 5.67 -40.97
CA LEU A 470 -10.14 5.43 -39.93
C LEU A 470 -9.90 6.36 -38.72
N ALA A 471 -8.64 6.64 -38.38
CA ALA A 471 -8.19 7.52 -37.31
C ALA A 471 -8.46 9.01 -37.61
N LEU A 472 -8.27 9.46 -38.86
CA LEU A 472 -8.31 10.88 -39.23
C LEU A 472 -9.68 11.58 -39.18
N ARG A 473 -10.80 10.92 -38.86
CA ARG A 473 -12.06 11.63 -38.49
C ARG A 473 -12.94 10.79 -37.57
N GLY A 474 -12.56 10.69 -36.31
CA GLY A 474 -13.49 10.34 -35.24
C GLY A 474 -13.19 11.17 -34.02
N VAL A 475 -14.19 11.92 -33.53
CA VAL A 475 -14.19 12.47 -32.15
C VAL A 475 -13.79 11.37 -31.14
N ARG A 476 -14.09 10.10 -31.46
CA ARG A 476 -13.69 8.91 -30.72
C ARG A 476 -12.19 8.56 -30.79
N GLY A 477 -11.50 8.81 -31.90
CA GLY A 477 -10.05 8.58 -32.07
C GLY A 477 -9.21 9.68 -31.41
N ALA A 478 -9.69 10.93 -31.42
CA ALA A 478 -9.13 11.99 -30.59
C ALA A 478 -9.34 11.69 -29.09
N VAL A 479 -10.51 11.17 -28.72
CA VAL A 479 -10.78 10.69 -27.36
C VAL A 479 -9.94 9.46 -27.00
N GLU A 480 -9.67 8.52 -27.92
CA GLU A 480 -8.80 7.36 -27.68
C GLU A 480 -7.33 7.75 -27.62
N ALA A 481 -6.85 8.71 -28.42
CA ALA A 481 -5.50 9.25 -28.35
C ALA A 481 -5.29 10.06 -27.06
N VAL A 482 -6.29 10.87 -26.66
CA VAL A 482 -6.31 11.56 -25.36
C VAL A 482 -6.46 10.55 -24.22
N ALA A 483 -7.21 9.46 -24.38
CA ALA A 483 -7.35 8.42 -23.37
C ALA A 483 -6.11 7.53 -23.26
N LEU A 484 -5.37 7.28 -24.35
CA LEU A 484 -4.08 6.60 -24.35
C LEU A 484 -2.97 7.50 -23.79
N ALA A 485 -2.98 8.80 -24.12
CA ALA A 485 -2.11 9.78 -23.49
C ALA A 485 -2.44 9.95 -21.99
N ALA A 486 -3.72 9.99 -21.62
CA ALA A 486 -4.17 10.03 -20.24
C ALA A 486 -3.89 8.73 -19.49
N ALA A 487 -4.00 7.56 -20.14
CA ALA A 487 -3.60 6.26 -19.58
C ALA A 487 -2.08 6.17 -19.41
N GLY A 488 -1.31 6.70 -20.36
CA GLY A 488 0.14 6.84 -20.25
C GLY A 488 0.55 7.77 -19.10
N VAL A 489 -0.25 8.80 -18.78
CA VAL A 489 -0.07 9.63 -17.58
C VAL A 489 -0.58 8.92 -16.32
N TRP A 490 -1.60 8.06 -16.43
CA TRP A 490 -2.19 7.31 -15.32
C TRP A 490 -1.21 6.31 -14.68
N ASP A 491 -0.43 5.64 -15.52
CA ASP A 491 0.59 4.66 -15.09
C ASP A 491 1.99 5.27 -14.94
N LYS A 492 2.15 6.59 -15.16
CA LYS A 492 3.42 7.27 -14.89
C LYS A 492 3.73 7.26 -13.40
N GLU A 493 4.89 6.75 -13.07
CA GLU A 493 5.49 6.81 -11.74
C GLU A 493 5.92 8.26 -11.48
N LEU A 494 5.35 8.88 -10.44
CA LEU A 494 5.74 10.24 -10.04
C LEU A 494 6.95 10.20 -9.12
N PHE A 495 6.96 9.24 -8.18
CA PHE A 495 8.03 8.94 -7.25
C PHE A 495 7.78 7.56 -6.61
N ALA A 496 8.83 6.90 -6.13
CA ALA A 496 8.75 5.64 -5.40
C ALA A 496 9.11 5.87 -3.93
N VAL A 497 8.35 5.27 -3.01
CA VAL A 497 8.66 5.21 -1.58
C VAL A 497 8.78 3.73 -1.23
N ASP A 498 9.92 3.31 -0.68
CA ASP A 498 10.23 1.92 -0.31
C ASP A 498 9.99 0.90 -1.46
N ASP A 499 10.53 1.19 -2.66
CA ASP A 499 10.40 0.36 -3.87
C ASP A 499 8.96 0.08 -4.35
N ARG A 500 7.98 0.84 -3.84
CA ARG A 500 6.59 0.81 -4.33
C ARG A 500 6.28 2.07 -5.13
N PRO A 501 6.00 1.95 -6.44
CA PRO A 501 5.73 3.11 -7.28
C PRO A 501 4.39 3.76 -6.91
N ILE A 502 4.41 5.06 -6.67
CA ILE A 502 3.21 5.88 -6.51
C ILE A 502 2.89 6.47 -7.89
N THR A 503 1.88 5.88 -8.54
CA THR A 503 1.40 6.35 -9.84
C THR A 503 0.37 7.46 -9.70
N PHE A 504 0.24 8.29 -10.72
CA PHE A 504 -0.83 9.31 -10.77
C PHE A 504 -2.22 8.68 -10.58
N GLY A 505 -2.44 7.49 -11.13
CA GLY A 505 -3.68 6.73 -10.95
C GLY A 505 -3.97 6.36 -9.49
N LYS A 506 -2.94 6.01 -8.69
CA LYS A 506 -3.10 5.73 -7.26
C LYS A 506 -3.52 6.99 -6.49
N LEU A 507 -2.95 8.16 -6.81
CA LEU A 507 -3.34 9.43 -6.18
C LEU A 507 -4.81 9.80 -6.46
N VAL A 508 -5.24 9.68 -7.71
CA VAL A 508 -6.64 9.95 -8.09
C VAL A 508 -7.58 8.94 -7.45
N ALA A 509 -7.24 7.66 -7.46
CA ALA A 509 -8.01 6.62 -6.79
C ALA A 509 -8.08 6.82 -5.27
N GLY A 510 -7.00 7.26 -4.64
CA GLY A 510 -6.96 7.69 -3.24
C GLY A 510 -7.90 8.87 -2.97
N LEU A 511 -7.88 9.90 -3.81
CA LEU A 511 -8.80 11.05 -3.69
C LEU A 511 -10.27 10.63 -3.85
N VAL A 512 -10.57 9.77 -4.83
CA VAL A 512 -11.91 9.20 -5.02
C VAL A 512 -12.33 8.40 -3.78
N LEU A 513 -11.43 7.61 -3.20
CA LEU A 513 -11.69 6.85 -1.98
C LEU A 513 -12.00 7.76 -0.80
N VAL A 514 -11.31 8.91 -0.66
CA VAL A 514 -11.63 9.92 0.37
C VAL A 514 -13.00 10.54 0.13
N VAL A 515 -13.35 10.88 -1.12
CA VAL A 515 -14.67 11.46 -1.46
C VAL A 515 -15.80 10.46 -1.20
N LEU A 516 -15.64 9.22 -1.64
CA LEU A 516 -16.60 8.15 -1.37
C LEU A 516 -16.70 7.84 0.13
N GLY A 517 -15.57 7.81 0.82
CA GLY A 517 -15.48 7.67 2.27
C GLY A 517 -16.19 8.81 3.01
N TYR A 518 -16.06 10.06 2.54
CA TYR A 518 -16.78 11.20 3.09
C TYR A 518 -18.30 11.05 2.93
N LEU A 519 -18.77 10.65 1.74
CA LEU A 519 -20.19 10.44 1.47
C LEU A 519 -20.73 9.27 2.32
N ALA A 520 -19.98 8.17 2.42
CA ALA A 520 -20.32 7.02 3.23
C ALA A 520 -20.36 7.38 4.72
N ALA A 521 -19.34 8.07 5.24
CA ALA A 521 -19.27 8.54 6.62
C ALA A 521 -20.45 9.45 6.95
N ARG A 522 -20.81 10.37 6.05
CA ARG A 522 -21.96 11.25 6.21
C ARG A 522 -23.29 10.48 6.20
N GLY A 523 -23.42 9.48 5.33
CA GLY A 523 -24.59 8.60 5.27
C GLY A 523 -24.75 7.76 6.53
N LEU A 524 -23.68 7.11 6.97
CA LEU A 524 -23.69 6.23 8.15
C LEU A 524 -23.87 7.01 9.45
N ALA A 525 -23.24 8.18 9.59
CA ALA A 525 -23.43 9.06 10.74
C ALA A 525 -24.89 9.52 10.88
N ARG A 526 -25.52 9.89 9.75
CA ARG A 526 -26.96 10.25 9.71
C ARG A 526 -27.86 9.08 10.06
N LEU A 527 -27.55 7.89 9.56
CA LEU A 527 -28.30 6.67 9.89
C LEU A 527 -28.22 6.39 11.39
N LEU A 528 -27.02 6.48 11.97
CA LEU A 528 -26.80 6.32 13.41
C LEU A 528 -27.59 7.37 14.21
N GLY A 529 -27.55 8.64 13.79
CA GLY A 529 -28.35 9.71 14.38
C GLY A 529 -29.85 9.44 14.31
N HIS A 530 -30.34 8.86 13.20
CA HIS A 530 -31.74 8.48 13.05
C HIS A 530 -32.15 7.33 13.99
N VAL A 531 -31.32 6.30 14.11
CA VAL A 531 -31.54 5.16 15.03
C VAL A 531 -31.55 5.63 16.48
N VAL A 532 -30.58 6.45 16.87
CA VAL A 532 -30.49 7.01 18.22
C VAL A 532 -31.74 7.84 18.53
N ARG A 533 -32.18 8.70 17.60
CA ARG A 533 -33.39 9.52 17.77
C ARG A 533 -34.66 8.68 17.90
N ARG A 534 -34.77 7.55 17.19
CA ARG A 534 -35.92 6.63 17.32
C ARG A 534 -35.92 5.85 18.64
N ARG A 535 -34.74 5.49 19.15
CA ARG A 535 -34.62 4.60 20.32
C ARG A 535 -34.50 5.34 21.66
N SER A 536 -34.19 6.63 21.65
CA SER A 536 -33.94 7.39 22.88
C SER A 536 -34.67 8.75 22.90
N ARG A 537 -35.18 9.15 24.08
CA ARG A 537 -35.70 10.51 24.37
C ARG A 537 -34.56 11.52 24.57
N ALA A 538 -33.48 11.39 23.80
CA ALA A 538 -32.32 12.25 23.91
C ALA A 538 -32.63 13.66 23.37
N ALA A 539 -32.12 14.70 24.03
CA ALA A 539 -32.22 16.08 23.54
C ALA A 539 -31.56 16.22 22.17
N GLU A 540 -32.09 17.08 21.29
CA GLU A 540 -31.61 17.24 19.92
C GLU A 540 -30.11 17.58 19.83
N GLY A 541 -29.59 18.30 20.82
CA GLY A 541 -28.15 18.62 20.92
C GLY A 541 -27.27 17.37 21.11
N GLY A 542 -27.72 16.38 21.88
CA GLY A 542 -26.97 15.14 22.11
C GLY A 542 -26.92 14.25 20.86
N VAL A 543 -28.01 14.19 20.11
CA VAL A 543 -28.06 13.42 18.85
C VAL A 543 -27.14 14.04 17.80
N LYS A 544 -27.10 15.37 17.68
CA LYS A 544 -26.18 16.07 16.77
C LYS A 544 -24.71 15.86 17.17
N ALA A 545 -24.40 15.89 18.46
CA ALA A 545 -23.04 15.63 18.93
C ALA A 545 -22.57 14.20 18.59
N ILE A 546 -23.45 13.20 18.76
CA ILE A 546 -23.15 11.80 18.38
C ILE A 546 -22.96 11.66 16.87
N GLU A 547 -23.82 12.31 16.06
CA GLU A 547 -23.70 12.31 14.60
C GLU A 547 -22.37 12.93 14.14
N SER A 548 -22.00 14.09 14.69
CA SER A 548 -20.72 14.74 14.38
C SER A 548 -19.52 13.90 14.81
N LEU A 549 -19.54 13.32 16.02
CA LEU A 549 -18.45 12.48 16.51
C LEU A 549 -18.30 11.21 15.65
N ALA A 550 -19.40 10.56 15.30
CA ALA A 550 -19.40 9.40 14.41
C ALA A 550 -18.88 9.75 13.01
N PHE A 551 -19.30 10.90 12.47
CA PHE A 551 -18.82 11.38 11.18
C PHE A 551 -17.30 11.59 11.18
N TYR A 552 -16.74 12.31 12.16
CA TYR A 552 -15.30 12.54 12.23
C TYR A 552 -14.51 11.26 12.48
N ALA A 553 -15.01 10.35 13.34
CA ALA A 553 -14.37 9.05 13.57
C ALA A 553 -14.32 8.21 12.29
N LEU A 554 -15.43 8.11 11.54
CA LEU A 554 -15.46 7.39 10.26
C LEU A 554 -14.59 8.08 9.21
N LEU A 555 -14.59 9.41 9.16
CA LEU A 555 -13.77 10.16 8.21
C LEU A 555 -12.28 9.86 8.41
N VAL A 556 -11.80 9.83 9.66
CA VAL A 556 -10.40 9.46 9.98
C VAL A 556 -10.09 8.05 9.49
N VAL A 557 -10.99 7.08 9.72
CA VAL A 557 -10.82 5.70 9.25
C VAL A 557 -10.71 5.64 7.72
N PHE A 558 -11.59 6.32 6.98
CA PHE A 558 -11.54 6.35 5.52
C PHE A 558 -10.29 7.05 4.97
N VAL A 559 -9.83 8.11 5.63
CA VAL A 559 -8.58 8.78 5.27
C VAL A 559 -7.38 7.86 5.46
N VAL A 560 -7.31 7.14 6.58
CA VAL A 560 -6.23 6.16 6.83
C VAL A 560 -6.23 5.05 5.78
N PHE A 561 -7.40 4.51 5.42
CA PHE A 561 -7.51 3.53 4.32
C PHE A 561 -7.07 4.09 2.97
N ALA A 562 -7.38 5.36 2.68
CA ALA A 562 -6.95 6.00 1.44
C ALA A 562 -5.42 6.19 1.40
N LEU A 563 -4.80 6.57 2.51
CA LEU A 563 -3.35 6.70 2.61
C LEU A 563 -2.65 5.33 2.44
N ASP A 564 -3.17 4.27 3.07
CA ASP A 564 -2.67 2.91 2.93
C ASP A 564 -2.78 2.39 1.49
N TYR A 565 -3.92 2.63 0.83
CA TYR A 565 -4.13 2.29 -0.58
C TYR A 565 -3.10 2.96 -1.52
N VAL A 566 -2.74 4.21 -1.23
CA VAL A 566 -1.72 4.97 -1.99
C VAL A 566 -0.29 4.53 -1.63
N ASN A 567 -0.11 3.62 -0.66
CA ASN A 567 1.18 3.19 -0.09
C ASN A 567 1.94 4.33 0.61
N ILE A 568 1.21 5.28 1.23
CA ILE A 568 1.84 6.29 2.09
C ILE A 568 2.11 5.64 3.45
N PRO A 569 3.36 5.62 3.95
CA PRO A 569 3.70 4.95 5.20
C PRO A 569 2.97 5.60 6.38
N LEU A 570 2.01 4.87 6.96
CA LEU A 570 1.24 5.32 8.13
C LEU A 570 2.12 5.53 9.36
N THR A 571 3.32 4.94 9.37
CA THR A 571 4.34 5.08 10.42
C THR A 571 4.62 6.54 10.75
N ALA A 572 4.61 7.43 9.75
CA ALA A 572 4.83 8.87 9.94
C ALA A 572 3.75 9.55 10.82
N PHE A 573 2.54 8.98 10.88
CA PHE A 573 1.41 9.53 11.64
C PHE A 573 1.22 8.86 13.00
N THR A 574 1.95 7.79 13.31
CA THR A 574 1.80 7.04 14.56
C THR A 574 2.09 7.89 15.79
N LEU A 575 3.13 8.72 15.74
CA LEU A 575 3.50 9.63 16.82
C LEU A 575 2.40 10.66 17.09
N LEU A 576 1.86 11.26 16.04
CA LEU A 576 0.79 12.26 16.14
C LEU A 576 -0.53 11.61 16.62
N GLY A 577 -0.87 10.45 16.08
CA GLY A 577 -2.04 9.66 16.51
C GLY A 577 -1.96 9.24 17.97
N GLY A 578 -0.77 8.83 18.42
CA GLY A 578 -0.48 8.54 19.83
C GLY A 578 -0.68 9.75 20.73
N ALA A 579 -0.14 10.91 20.35
CA ALA A 579 -0.31 12.15 21.11
C ALA A 579 -1.79 12.59 21.23
N VAL A 580 -2.56 12.48 20.13
CA VAL A 580 -4.00 12.78 20.14
C VAL A 580 -4.76 11.80 21.04
N ALA A 581 -4.46 10.50 20.96
CA ALA A 581 -5.10 9.48 21.80
C ALA A 581 -4.83 9.72 23.30
N VAL A 582 -3.60 10.06 23.66
CA VAL A 582 -3.23 10.41 25.04
C VAL A 582 -3.95 11.68 25.49
N GLY A 583 -4.01 12.72 24.67
CA GLY A 583 -4.73 13.96 24.98
C GLY A 583 -6.23 13.75 25.21
N VAL A 584 -6.89 12.96 24.36
CA VAL A 584 -8.31 12.59 24.53
C VAL A 584 -8.51 11.72 25.78
N GLY A 585 -7.57 10.82 26.07
CA GLY A 585 -7.57 10.01 27.28
C GLY A 585 -7.55 10.85 28.56
N PHE A 586 -6.60 11.79 28.66
CA PHE A 586 -6.54 12.71 29.80
C PHE A 586 -7.77 13.61 29.90
N GLY A 587 -8.27 14.14 28.78
CA GLY A 587 -9.47 14.99 28.77
C GLY A 587 -10.76 14.26 29.19
N SER A 588 -10.82 12.94 28.98
CA SER A 588 -12.00 12.12 29.32
C SER A 588 -11.91 11.41 30.68
N GLN A 589 -10.79 11.53 31.38
CA GLN A 589 -10.50 10.83 32.63
C GLN A 589 -11.59 11.04 33.70
N THR A 590 -11.99 12.28 33.96
CA THR A 590 -13.02 12.60 34.97
C THR A 590 -14.38 12.02 34.61
N LEU A 591 -14.72 11.99 33.32
CA LEU A 591 -15.99 11.45 32.86
C LEU A 591 -16.02 9.92 33.02
N MET A 592 -14.90 9.27 32.67
CA MET A 592 -14.71 7.83 32.84
C MET A 592 -14.75 7.43 34.33
N SER A 593 -14.06 8.18 35.19
CA SER A 593 -14.06 7.96 36.65
C SER A 593 -15.48 8.02 37.23
N ASN A 594 -16.28 9.00 36.82
CA ASN A 594 -17.67 9.13 37.28
C ASN A 594 -18.58 8.02 36.73
N PHE A 595 -18.36 7.60 35.48
CA PHE A 595 -19.11 6.49 34.88
C PHE A 595 -18.83 5.17 35.58
N ILE A 596 -17.54 4.83 35.78
CA ILE A 596 -17.12 3.62 36.49
C ILE A 596 -17.64 3.65 37.93
N SER A 597 -17.51 4.78 38.63
CA SER A 597 -18.04 4.92 39.99
C SER A 597 -19.56 4.77 40.03
N GLY A 598 -20.27 5.27 39.02
CA GLY A 598 -21.72 5.05 38.88
C GLY A 598 -22.08 3.58 38.68
N LEU A 599 -21.31 2.86 37.85
CA LEU A 599 -21.49 1.43 37.66
C LEU A 599 -21.27 0.67 38.98
N ILE A 600 -20.20 0.98 39.70
CA ILE A 600 -19.88 0.40 41.02
C ILE A 600 -21.01 0.64 42.01
N LEU A 601 -21.51 1.88 42.13
CA LEU A 601 -22.64 2.19 43.01
C LEU A 601 -23.89 1.37 42.67
N LEU A 602 -24.14 1.09 41.38
CA LEU A 602 -25.29 0.29 40.95
C LEU A 602 -25.09 -1.22 41.18
N THR A 603 -23.87 -1.73 41.04
CA THR A 603 -23.55 -3.15 41.19
C THR A 603 -23.35 -3.56 42.65
N GLU A 604 -22.55 -2.81 43.41
CA GLU A 604 -22.20 -3.12 44.80
C GLU A 604 -23.24 -2.59 45.79
N ARG A 605 -24.01 -1.56 45.40
CA ARG A 605 -25.10 -0.95 46.17
C ARG A 605 -24.72 -0.57 47.62
N PRO A 606 -23.60 0.15 47.87
CA PRO A 606 -23.26 0.65 49.21
C PRO A 606 -24.27 1.71 49.71
N ILE A 607 -24.93 2.39 48.79
CA ILE A 607 -26.06 3.31 49.02
C ILE A 607 -27.17 2.97 48.04
N GLN A 608 -28.42 3.06 48.48
CA GLN A 608 -29.60 2.78 47.66
C GLN A 608 -30.50 4.02 47.55
N VAL A 609 -31.31 4.06 46.49
CA VAL A 609 -32.35 5.09 46.35
C VAL A 609 -33.31 4.94 47.53
N GLY A 610 -33.50 6.00 48.30
CA GLY A 610 -34.27 6.02 49.54
C GLY A 610 -33.44 6.04 50.83
N ASP A 611 -32.13 5.77 50.78
CA ASP A 611 -31.27 5.82 51.96
C ASP A 611 -31.07 7.27 52.45
N VAL A 612 -31.01 7.46 53.77
CA VAL A 612 -30.59 8.71 54.40
C VAL A 612 -29.07 8.66 54.60
N ILE A 613 -28.37 9.53 53.88
CA ILE A 613 -26.92 9.58 53.90
C ILE A 613 -26.42 10.96 54.31
N GLU A 614 -25.25 10.98 54.91
CA GLU A 614 -24.51 12.19 55.23
C GLU A 614 -23.20 12.20 54.46
N ILE A 615 -22.98 13.28 53.72
CA ILE A 615 -21.75 13.54 52.98
C ILE A 615 -21.35 15.00 53.19
N ASP A 616 -20.09 15.23 53.55
CA ASP A 616 -19.52 16.55 53.83
C ASP A 616 -20.38 17.39 54.81
N GLY A 617 -20.90 16.75 55.87
CA GLY A 617 -21.72 17.39 56.91
C GLY A 617 -23.15 17.73 56.51
N THR A 618 -23.57 17.37 55.29
CA THR A 618 -24.94 17.58 54.81
C THR A 618 -25.71 16.27 54.80
N GLN A 619 -26.85 16.22 55.51
CA GLN A 619 -27.73 15.05 55.55
C GLN A 619 -28.87 15.16 54.53
N GLY A 620 -29.18 14.05 53.85
CA GLY A 620 -30.30 13.99 52.91
C GLY A 620 -30.61 12.58 52.41
N THR A 621 -31.73 12.45 51.71
CA THR A 621 -32.23 11.20 51.15
C THR A 621 -31.80 11.04 49.69
N VAL A 622 -31.32 9.86 49.30
CA VAL A 622 -30.93 9.58 47.91
C VAL A 622 -32.18 9.49 47.02
N ASP A 623 -32.35 10.43 46.09
CA ASP A 623 -33.48 10.46 45.13
C ASP A 623 -33.23 9.56 43.91
N ARG A 624 -32.04 9.63 43.30
CA ARG A 624 -31.70 8.86 42.09
C ARG A 624 -30.20 8.75 41.86
N ILE A 625 -29.73 7.54 41.56
CA ILE A 625 -28.37 7.28 41.08
C ILE A 625 -28.36 7.32 39.54
N GLY A 626 -27.63 8.27 38.95
CA GLY A 626 -27.43 8.38 37.50
C GLY A 626 -26.06 7.86 37.06
N PRO A 627 -25.76 7.81 35.75
CA PRO A 627 -24.49 7.28 35.25
C PRO A 627 -23.27 8.12 35.64
N ARG A 628 -23.42 9.44 35.87
CA ARG A 628 -22.31 10.34 36.23
C ARG A 628 -22.42 11.00 37.61
N SER A 629 -23.63 11.04 38.16
CA SER A 629 -23.94 11.77 39.39
C SER A 629 -25.18 11.19 40.06
N THR A 630 -25.20 11.29 41.38
CA THR A 630 -26.33 10.91 42.23
C THR A 630 -27.02 12.16 42.76
N ARG A 631 -28.35 12.16 42.76
CA ARG A 631 -29.17 13.23 43.31
C ARG A 631 -29.59 12.89 44.72
N ILE A 632 -29.33 13.79 45.65
CA ILE A 632 -29.65 13.68 47.08
C ILE A 632 -30.55 14.87 47.43
N ARG A 633 -31.64 14.65 48.16
CA ARG A 633 -32.54 15.69 48.64
C ARG A 633 -32.33 15.88 50.13
N THR A 634 -31.87 17.07 50.50
CA THR A 634 -31.63 17.46 51.90
C THR A 634 -32.94 17.64 52.66
N PHE A 635 -32.87 17.66 53.99
CA PHE A 635 -34.04 17.92 54.85
C PHE A 635 -34.60 19.34 54.69
N ASP A 636 -33.77 20.28 54.21
CA ASP A 636 -34.20 21.63 53.81
C ASP A 636 -34.83 21.68 52.40
N ASN A 637 -35.11 20.51 51.81
CA ASN A 637 -35.71 20.32 50.49
C ASN A 637 -34.88 20.89 49.32
N VAL A 638 -33.55 20.95 49.47
CA VAL A 638 -32.61 21.31 48.40
C VAL A 638 -32.08 20.05 47.71
N GLN A 639 -32.05 20.05 46.37
CA GLN A 639 -31.51 18.93 45.58
C GLN A 639 -30.01 19.12 45.32
N LEU A 640 -29.20 18.28 45.96
CA LEU A 640 -27.76 18.20 45.79
C LEU A 640 -27.41 17.20 44.68
N ILE A 641 -26.58 17.62 43.72
CA ILE A 641 -26.06 16.77 42.64
C ILE A 641 -24.61 16.44 42.95
N VAL A 642 -24.36 15.20 43.39
CA VAL A 642 -23.02 14.74 43.77
C VAL A 642 -22.43 13.88 42.66
N PRO A 643 -21.21 14.16 42.16
CA PRO A 643 -20.52 13.27 41.23
C PRO A 643 -20.33 11.88 41.84
N ASN A 644 -20.51 10.84 41.04
CA ASN A 644 -20.43 9.47 41.56
C ASN A 644 -19.03 9.13 42.08
N ALA A 645 -17.97 9.68 41.46
CA ALA A 645 -16.60 9.48 41.92
C ALA A 645 -16.38 10.02 43.34
N THR A 646 -17.09 11.09 43.74
CA THR A 646 -17.02 11.65 45.09
C THR A 646 -17.65 10.71 46.13
N LEU A 647 -18.75 10.02 45.79
CA LEU A 647 -19.44 9.10 46.70
C LEU A 647 -18.65 7.82 46.98
N ILE A 648 -17.83 7.37 46.03
CA ILE A 648 -16.92 6.24 46.21
C ILE A 648 -15.59 6.68 46.84
N GLY A 649 -15.12 7.89 46.51
CA GLY A 649 -13.81 8.38 46.94
C GLY A 649 -13.78 9.05 48.32
N ARG A 650 -14.93 9.35 48.94
CA ARG A 650 -15.02 10.00 50.27
C ARG A 650 -15.83 9.14 51.26
N ASN A 651 -15.67 9.44 52.55
CA ASN A 651 -16.47 8.82 53.61
C ASN A 651 -17.93 9.30 53.52
N VAL A 652 -18.85 8.34 53.44
CA VAL A 652 -20.30 8.58 53.45
C VAL A 652 -20.89 7.80 54.62
N ALA A 653 -21.57 8.50 55.54
CA ALA A 653 -22.29 7.85 56.63
C ALA A 653 -23.71 7.49 56.15
N ASN A 654 -24.05 6.21 56.18
CA ASN A 654 -25.39 5.75 55.84
C ASN A 654 -26.17 5.45 57.13
N TRP A 655 -27.17 6.28 57.42
CA TRP A 655 -27.93 6.22 58.66
C TRP A 655 -29.02 5.13 58.64
N THR A 656 -29.40 4.63 57.47
CA THR A 656 -30.53 3.70 57.29
C THR A 656 -30.11 2.27 56.95
N ARG A 657 -28.82 2.01 56.72
CA ARG A 657 -28.34 0.72 56.18
C ARG A 657 -28.11 -0.37 57.22
N SER A 658 -27.61 -0.02 58.41
CA SER A 658 -26.95 -1.00 59.29
C SER A 658 -27.75 -1.44 60.50
N ASP A 659 -28.63 -0.60 61.07
CA ASP A 659 -29.37 -0.95 62.28
C ASP A 659 -30.81 -0.41 62.28
N ALA A 660 -31.73 -1.22 62.80
CA ALA A 660 -33.16 -0.91 62.82
C ALA A 660 -33.57 0.04 63.98
N MET A 661 -32.64 0.81 64.53
CA MET A 661 -32.89 1.73 65.64
C MET A 661 -31.84 2.84 65.69
N VAL A 662 -32.27 4.06 66.00
CA VAL A 662 -31.38 5.20 66.22
C VAL A 662 -31.44 5.63 67.67
N ARG A 663 -30.29 5.66 68.35
CA ARG A 663 -30.20 6.03 69.77
C ARG A 663 -30.15 7.55 69.95
N ALA A 664 -30.96 8.07 70.86
CA ALA A 664 -30.98 9.44 71.31
C ALA A 664 -30.67 9.52 72.81
N THR A 665 -30.15 10.67 73.25
CA THR A 665 -29.78 10.93 74.65
C THR A 665 -30.29 12.28 75.13
N VAL A 666 -30.69 12.33 76.40
CA VAL A 666 -31.18 13.53 77.10
C VAL A 666 -30.55 13.57 78.49
N ASP A 667 -29.89 14.67 78.82
CA ASP A 667 -29.28 14.88 80.13
C ASP A 667 -30.19 15.77 81.01
N VAL A 668 -30.38 15.37 82.28
CA VAL A 668 -31.34 15.95 83.22
C VAL A 668 -30.67 16.23 84.57
N PRO A 669 -30.36 17.49 84.90
CA PRO A 669 -29.80 17.88 86.19
C PRO A 669 -30.89 18.08 87.28
N ILE A 670 -30.66 17.60 88.51
CA ILE A 670 -31.57 17.76 89.66
C ILE A 670 -30.83 18.27 90.91
N GLY A 671 -31.50 18.98 91.82
CA GLY A 671 -30.87 19.52 93.05
C GLY A 671 -30.48 18.43 94.05
N TYR A 672 -29.49 18.73 94.91
CA TYR A 672 -29.13 17.86 96.03
C TYR A 672 -30.26 17.76 97.06
N GLY A 673 -30.47 16.56 97.61
CA GLY A 673 -31.48 16.28 98.63
C GLY A 673 -32.68 15.44 98.15
N ALA A 674 -32.84 15.25 96.84
CA ALA A 674 -33.81 14.30 96.28
C ALA A 674 -33.26 12.86 96.31
N ASP A 675 -34.13 11.87 96.52
CA ASP A 675 -33.76 10.46 96.40
C ASP A 675 -33.45 10.11 94.94
N ALA A 676 -32.18 9.84 94.66
CA ALA A 676 -31.68 9.49 93.33
C ALA A 676 -32.41 8.29 92.70
N ARG A 677 -32.84 7.31 93.52
CA ARG A 677 -33.59 6.15 93.03
C ARG A 677 -35.02 6.52 92.65
N ALA A 678 -35.66 7.42 93.41
CA ALA A 678 -36.97 7.95 93.06
C ALA A 678 -36.91 8.75 91.75
N VAL A 679 -35.87 9.56 91.54
CA VAL A 679 -35.68 10.34 90.32
C VAL A 679 -35.47 9.44 89.10
N THR A 680 -34.61 8.43 89.22
CA THR A 680 -34.37 7.46 88.13
C THR A 680 -35.67 6.80 87.69
N LYS A 681 -36.53 6.42 88.65
CA LYS A 681 -37.84 5.81 88.38
C LYS A 681 -38.78 6.77 87.64
N LEU A 682 -38.78 8.06 88.00
CA LEU A 682 -39.61 9.07 87.36
C LEU A 682 -39.13 9.42 85.93
N ILE A 683 -37.81 9.55 85.72
CA ILE A 683 -37.25 9.77 84.38
C ILE A 683 -37.55 8.56 83.48
N ARG A 684 -37.39 7.34 84.01
CA ARG A 684 -37.68 6.12 83.24
C ARG A 684 -39.15 6.07 82.86
N ARG A 685 -40.05 6.37 83.80
CA ARG A 685 -41.49 6.47 83.55
C ARG A 685 -41.82 7.50 82.46
N ALA A 686 -41.15 8.66 82.45
CA ALA A 686 -41.36 9.68 81.43
C ALA A 686 -41.04 9.18 80.01
N MET A 687 -40.02 8.32 79.89
CA MET A 687 -39.64 7.70 78.61
C MET A 687 -40.59 6.57 78.22
N GLU A 688 -40.98 5.71 79.17
CA GLU A 688 -41.92 4.59 78.95
C GLU A 688 -43.30 5.10 78.50
N GLU A 689 -43.75 6.27 78.98
CA GLU A 689 -45.06 6.85 78.64
C GLU A 689 -45.12 7.57 77.27
N HIS A 690 -43.99 7.84 76.60
CA HIS A 690 -43.98 8.68 75.38
C HIS A 690 -44.59 7.97 74.15
N GLY A 691 -44.50 6.64 74.08
CA GLY A 691 -45.12 5.81 73.03
C GLY A 691 -44.36 5.73 71.70
N GLN A 692 -43.46 6.68 71.38
CA GLN A 692 -42.56 6.60 70.21
C GLN A 692 -41.13 6.13 70.55
N ILE A 693 -40.86 5.90 71.83
CA ILE A 693 -39.62 5.32 72.32
C ILE A 693 -39.76 3.80 72.28
N LEU A 694 -38.78 3.12 71.68
CA LEU A 694 -38.76 1.67 71.60
C LEU A 694 -38.59 1.06 73.00
N GLU A 695 -39.45 0.09 73.33
CA GLU A 695 -39.34 -0.67 74.59
C GLU A 695 -38.12 -1.60 74.61
N ARG A 696 -37.61 -1.98 73.42
CA ARG A 696 -36.41 -2.79 73.26
C ARG A 696 -35.51 -2.14 72.21
N PRO A 697 -34.27 -1.72 72.55
CA PRO A 697 -33.63 -1.83 73.87
C PRO A 697 -34.29 -0.94 74.92
N GLU A 698 -34.32 -1.41 76.17
CA GLU A 698 -34.98 -0.70 77.27
C GLU A 698 -34.34 0.68 77.48
N PRO A 699 -35.13 1.75 77.65
CA PRO A 699 -34.62 3.07 77.97
C PRO A 699 -33.79 3.05 79.26
N VAL A 700 -32.54 3.49 79.17
CA VAL A 700 -31.60 3.45 80.30
C VAL A 700 -31.48 4.85 80.90
N VAL A 701 -31.73 4.95 82.21
CA VAL A 701 -31.42 6.14 82.99
C VAL A 701 -30.26 5.83 83.92
N LEU A 702 -29.16 6.54 83.73
CA LEU A 702 -27.99 6.43 84.60
C LEU A 702 -27.80 7.75 85.34
N LEU A 703 -27.48 7.68 86.64
CA LEU A 703 -26.83 8.80 87.32
C LEU A 703 -25.46 8.98 86.66
N HIS A 704 -25.35 9.95 85.79
CA HIS A 704 -24.18 10.15 84.95
C HIS A 704 -23.08 10.88 85.72
N GLU A 705 -23.45 11.88 86.51
CA GLU A 705 -22.49 12.75 87.19
C GLU A 705 -23.05 13.28 88.53
N LEU A 706 -22.18 13.38 89.56
CA LEU A 706 -22.43 14.13 90.79
C LEU A 706 -21.85 15.54 90.63
N GLY A 707 -22.63 16.45 90.04
CA GLY A 707 -22.18 17.79 89.66
C GLY A 707 -22.15 18.80 90.81
N GLN A 708 -21.52 19.96 90.62
CA GLN A 708 -21.34 20.97 91.68
C GLN A 708 -22.66 21.49 92.29
N ASN A 709 -23.72 21.54 91.49
CA ASN A 709 -25.02 22.10 91.89
C ASN A 709 -26.14 21.05 91.97
N GLY A 710 -25.82 19.76 91.76
CA GLY A 710 -26.83 18.72 91.72
C GLY A 710 -26.38 17.41 91.07
N LEU A 711 -27.29 16.43 91.03
CA LEU A 711 -27.10 15.13 90.38
C LEU A 711 -27.52 15.22 88.89
N VAL A 712 -26.72 14.75 87.94
CA VAL A 712 -27.05 14.73 86.50
C VAL A 712 -27.39 13.32 86.06
N PHE A 713 -28.59 13.13 85.52
CA PHE A 713 -29.05 11.85 84.99
C PHE A 713 -29.02 11.87 83.46
N ARG A 714 -28.42 10.85 82.84
CA ARG A 714 -28.47 10.65 81.39
C ARG A 714 -29.53 9.61 81.06
N ALA A 715 -30.55 10.06 80.34
CA ALA A 715 -31.62 9.25 79.79
C ALA A 715 -31.28 8.90 78.33
N SER A 716 -31.05 7.62 78.06
CA SER A 716 -30.79 7.09 76.71
C SER A 716 -31.97 6.27 76.22
N PHE A 717 -32.45 6.53 75.01
CA PHE A 717 -33.55 5.79 74.42
C PHE A 717 -33.36 5.61 72.91
N SER A 718 -33.98 4.58 72.34
CA SER A 718 -33.91 4.30 70.91
C SER A 718 -35.24 4.63 70.22
N VAL A 719 -35.17 5.14 69.00
CA VAL A 719 -36.33 5.44 68.13
C VAL A 719 -36.25 4.63 66.84
N ASP A 720 -37.41 4.42 66.21
CA ASP A 720 -37.51 3.75 64.92
C ASP A 720 -36.77 4.54 63.81
N PRO A 721 -36.04 3.89 62.88
CA PRO A 721 -35.33 4.53 61.78
C PRO A 721 -36.24 5.37 60.88
N ARG A 722 -37.54 5.05 60.81
CA ARG A 722 -38.54 5.83 60.06
C ARG A 722 -38.77 7.21 60.68
N ASP A 723 -38.46 7.37 61.96
CA ASP A 723 -38.65 8.60 62.73
C ASP A 723 -37.33 9.34 63.01
N VAL A 724 -36.24 9.02 62.30
CA VAL A 724 -34.94 9.71 62.44
C VAL A 724 -35.08 11.21 62.23
N ALA A 725 -35.89 11.64 61.27
CA ALA A 725 -36.21 13.04 61.03
C ALA A 725 -36.96 13.70 62.22
N GLN A 726 -37.65 12.92 63.05
CA GLN A 726 -38.42 13.36 64.22
C GLN A 726 -37.66 13.20 65.54
N ARG A 727 -36.44 12.65 65.53
CA ARG A 727 -35.61 12.40 66.73
C ARG A 727 -35.53 13.60 67.67
N GLY A 728 -35.32 14.79 67.09
CA GLY A 728 -35.24 16.04 67.86
C GLY A 728 -36.54 16.38 68.61
N ARG A 729 -37.69 16.10 68.00
CA ARG A 729 -39.01 16.33 68.59
C ARG A 729 -39.29 15.37 69.74
N ILE A 730 -39.04 14.07 69.54
CA ILE A 730 -39.23 13.04 70.58
C ILE A 730 -38.38 13.37 71.82
N ALA A 731 -37.11 13.75 71.63
CA ALA A 731 -36.25 14.17 72.74
C ALA A 731 -36.74 15.42 73.47
N SER A 732 -37.43 16.33 72.78
CA SER A 732 -38.03 17.52 73.39
C SER A 732 -39.23 17.14 74.27
N ASP A 733 -40.13 16.31 73.75
CA ASP A 733 -41.33 15.86 74.46
C ASP A 733 -41.00 15.09 75.74
N VAL A 734 -39.97 14.24 75.71
CA VAL A 734 -39.45 13.54 76.89
C VAL A 734 -38.98 14.53 77.97
N ARG A 735 -38.27 15.61 77.60
CA ARG A 735 -37.84 16.64 78.55
C ARG A 735 -39.02 17.32 79.22
N TYR A 736 -40.07 17.68 78.46
CA TYR A 736 -41.29 18.26 79.02
C TYR A 736 -41.98 17.31 79.99
N ARG A 737 -42.03 16.01 79.67
CA ARG A 737 -42.65 15.02 80.55
C ARG A 737 -41.89 14.84 81.86
N ILE A 738 -40.56 14.85 81.80
CA ILE A 738 -39.68 14.74 82.98
C ILE A 738 -39.89 15.93 83.92
N GLU A 739 -39.88 17.16 83.38
CA GLU A 739 -40.07 18.39 84.15
C GLU A 739 -41.39 18.35 84.94
N ARG A 740 -42.49 17.99 84.27
CA ARG A 740 -43.81 17.90 84.90
C ARG A 740 -43.87 16.86 86.01
N LEU A 741 -43.28 15.67 85.79
CA LEU A 741 -43.25 14.61 86.81
C LEU A 741 -42.43 15.02 88.04
N PHE A 742 -41.38 15.81 87.87
CA PHE A 742 -40.59 16.33 88.98
C PHE A 742 -41.36 17.38 89.78
N ALA A 743 -42.05 18.29 89.09
CA ALA A 743 -42.91 19.28 89.73
C ALA A 743 -44.00 18.62 90.60
N ASP A 744 -44.68 17.59 90.09
CA ASP A 744 -45.75 16.87 90.79
C ASP A 744 -45.26 16.14 92.07
N HIS A 745 -43.99 15.76 92.12
CA HIS A 745 -43.40 15.00 93.25
C HIS A 745 -42.52 15.88 94.16
N GLY A 746 -42.54 17.21 93.98
CA GLY A 746 -41.76 18.14 94.80
C GLY A 746 -40.25 18.02 94.63
N ILE A 747 -39.78 17.48 93.50
CA ILE A 747 -38.36 17.34 93.20
C ILE A 747 -37.88 18.64 92.55
N ALA A 748 -37.05 19.38 93.27
CA ALA A 748 -36.46 20.60 92.74
C ALA A 748 -35.42 20.25 91.66
N VAL A 749 -35.63 20.79 90.46
CA VAL A 749 -34.58 20.84 89.43
C VAL A 749 -33.41 21.67 89.98
N ALA A 750 -32.16 21.25 89.71
CA ALA A 750 -31.00 21.94 90.24
C ALA A 750 -30.98 23.41 89.79
N HIS A 751 -31.05 24.33 90.75
CA HIS A 751 -30.77 25.75 90.53
C HIS A 751 -29.37 26.05 91.09
N ALA A 752 -28.55 26.77 90.33
CA ALA A 752 -27.20 27.13 90.76
C ALA A 752 -27.24 28.04 92.01
N GLY A 753 -26.83 27.54 93.18
CA GLY A 753 -26.75 28.31 94.42
C GLY A 753 -25.48 29.15 94.49
N ARG A 754 -25.60 30.49 94.62
CA ARG A 754 -24.49 31.38 95.01
C ARG A 754 -24.42 31.47 96.55
N PRO A 755 -23.25 31.36 97.18
CA PRO A 755 -23.12 31.76 98.59
C PRO A 755 -23.28 33.29 98.70
N LEU A 756 -24.08 33.76 99.67
CA LEU A 756 -24.22 35.19 99.98
C LEU A 756 -22.90 35.70 100.59
N GLN A 757 -22.14 36.51 99.84
CA GLN A 757 -21.09 37.39 100.35
C GLN A 757 -21.69 38.80 100.52
N GLY A 758 -21.46 39.46 101.66
CA GLY A 758 -22.03 40.78 101.99
C GLY A 758 -21.58 41.92 101.06
N GLU A 759 -22.42 42.95 100.94
CA GLU A 759 -22.21 44.16 100.12
C GLU A 759 -20.94 44.97 100.48
N PRO A 760 -20.30 45.59 99.48
CA PRO A 760 -19.70 46.92 99.61
C PRO A 760 -20.31 47.95 98.61
N PRO A 761 -20.33 49.27 98.90
CA PRO A 761 -21.03 50.29 98.08
C PRO A 761 -20.16 50.99 96.99
N ARG A 762 -20.83 51.37 95.87
CA ARG A 762 -20.72 52.48 94.84
C ARG A 762 -19.42 53.36 94.77
N PRO A 763 -19.05 54.09 93.66
CA PRO A 763 -19.91 54.87 92.70
C PRO A 763 -19.40 55.07 91.21
N LEU A 764 -20.27 55.26 90.19
CA LEU A 764 -20.68 56.47 89.38
C LEU A 764 -19.94 56.84 88.05
N GLU A 765 -20.72 57.52 87.18
CA GLU A 765 -20.66 57.74 85.71
C GLU A 765 -19.79 58.92 85.18
N VAL A 766 -19.65 59.06 83.83
CA VAL A 766 -20.01 60.25 82.98
C VAL A 766 -19.50 60.11 81.51
N ARG A 767 -20.03 60.95 80.59
CA ARG A 767 -20.32 60.79 79.12
C ARG A 767 -19.74 61.98 78.29
N LEU A 768 -19.61 61.88 76.94
CA LEU A 768 -19.30 63.02 76.04
C LEU A 768 -19.90 62.92 74.61
N VAL A 769 -20.12 64.07 73.95
CA VAL A 769 -21.04 64.35 72.81
C VAL A 769 -20.33 64.93 71.55
N GLU A 770 -20.99 64.77 70.38
CA GLU A 770 -20.66 64.91 68.94
C GLU A 770 -20.19 66.27 68.34
N ARG A 771 -19.69 66.20 67.07
CA ARG A 771 -19.91 67.20 65.99
C ARG A 771 -19.86 66.59 64.57
N PRO A 772 -20.66 67.08 63.59
CA PRO A 772 -20.55 66.74 62.17
C PRO A 772 -20.02 67.92 61.31
N ASP A 773 -19.37 67.63 60.17
CA ASP A 773 -19.60 68.33 58.88
C ASP A 773 -18.88 67.66 57.70
N LYS A 774 -19.37 68.03 56.51
CA LYS A 774 -19.51 67.23 55.30
C LYS A 774 -18.42 67.43 54.23
N GLU A 775 -18.25 66.35 53.45
CA GLU A 775 -18.06 66.26 51.99
C GLU A 775 -16.67 66.38 51.33
N LEU A 776 -16.27 65.21 50.79
CA LEU A 776 -15.76 64.89 49.45
C LEU A 776 -14.40 65.44 48.99
N ARG A 777 -13.45 64.51 48.74
CA ARG A 777 -12.81 64.34 47.41
C ARG A 777 -12.03 63.02 47.25
N ALA A 778 -12.15 62.50 46.03
CA ALA A 778 -11.26 61.69 45.19
C ALA A 778 -10.13 60.82 45.78
N VAL A 779 -10.14 59.55 45.34
CA VAL A 779 -9.03 58.78 44.73
C VAL A 779 -7.60 59.21 45.07
N GLY A 780 -6.87 58.30 45.72
CA GLY A 780 -5.56 57.88 45.22
C GLY A 780 -4.33 58.44 45.92
N ALA A 781 -3.72 57.55 46.71
CA ALA A 781 -2.35 57.07 46.53
C ALA A 781 -1.23 57.59 47.45
N VAL A 782 -0.28 56.65 47.58
CA VAL A 782 1.15 56.72 47.90
C VAL A 782 1.57 56.89 49.38
N PRO A 783 2.78 56.41 49.75
CA PRO A 783 2.95 55.46 50.85
C PRO A 783 4.03 55.96 51.84
N ASP A 784 4.43 55.03 52.70
CA ASP A 784 5.82 54.82 53.12
C ASP A 784 6.33 55.52 54.39
N ALA A 785 7.19 54.73 55.05
CA ALA A 785 8.28 55.11 55.92
C ALA A 785 8.00 55.55 57.38
N ALA A 786 8.28 54.59 58.25
CA ALA A 786 9.44 54.61 59.16
C ALA A 786 9.26 55.08 60.61
N GLY A 787 9.86 54.27 61.49
CA GLY A 787 10.67 54.75 62.61
C GLY A 787 10.04 54.52 63.98
N GLU A 788 10.04 53.31 64.55
CA GLU A 788 11.19 52.73 65.27
C GLU A 788 11.37 53.31 66.68
N ALA A 789 10.94 52.57 67.72
CA ALA A 789 11.82 51.98 68.74
C ALA A 789 11.06 51.43 69.97
N ALA A 790 11.36 50.14 70.26
CA ALA A 790 11.54 49.48 71.56
C ALA A 790 10.40 48.70 72.29
N SER A 791 10.60 47.36 72.30
CA SER A 791 10.52 46.35 73.42
C SER A 791 9.19 46.07 74.14
N ASP A 792 8.71 44.86 74.44
CA ASP A 792 9.13 43.41 74.40
C ASP A 792 7.81 42.57 74.51
N GLY A 793 7.64 41.26 74.20
CA GLY A 793 8.46 40.14 73.73
C GLY A 793 7.62 38.85 73.54
N GLU A 794 8.20 37.85 72.84
CA GLU A 794 7.98 36.37 72.80
C GLU A 794 6.62 35.77 72.34
N ASP A 795 6.52 34.62 71.63
CA ASP A 795 7.46 33.70 70.95
C ASP A 795 6.66 32.74 70.02
N ASP A 796 7.31 32.37 68.91
CA ASP A 796 7.24 31.20 68.01
C ASP A 796 5.98 30.38 67.66
N GLY A 797 5.93 30.00 66.36
CA GLY A 797 5.95 28.55 66.05
C GLY A 797 4.95 27.93 65.05
N VAL A 798 5.07 28.28 63.76
CA VAL A 798 5.15 27.41 62.56
C VAL A 798 4.41 26.04 62.60
N GLY A 799 3.38 25.79 61.78
CA GLY A 799 3.48 25.37 60.36
C GLY A 799 3.26 23.83 60.23
N PRO A 800 3.26 23.21 59.03
CA PRO A 800 3.35 23.73 57.67
C PRO A 800 2.01 23.92 56.93
#